data_AF-A0A8J6ZPT6-F1
#
_entry.id   AF-A0A8J6ZPT6-F1
#
_cell.length_a   1.000
_cell.length_b   1.000
_cell.length_c   1.000
_cell.angle_alpha   90.00
_cell.angle_beta   90.00
_cell.angle_gamma   90.00
#
_symmetry.space_group_name_H-M   'P 1'
#
loop_
_entity.id
_entity.type
_entity.pdbx_description
1 polymer ?
#
loop_
_entity_poly.entity_id
_entity_poly.type
_entity_poly.pdbx_seq_one_letter_code
_entity_poly.pdbx_strand_id
1 'polypeptide(L)'
;MQNAVNPSVGSVGGSIQISYQVKNQGAGSAGYNYTYFYLSKDQTLSSEDAYLGYDYISSIAGGAYSSESSTLSISNTIATGSYYLLYQADGDGDVAENNENNNVLAKAISISKADLIIQNAVNPSVGSVGGSIQISYQVKNQGAGSAGSQQTKFYLSTNTTFSNDDILLGSDYLSAIAGGAVSARTTTLTISNNIATGSYYLLYQADGNNNIAESNETNNVLAKAISINKADLIIQNAVNPSTGSVGSSIQISYQVKNQGAGNAGYSYTKFYLSKDKILSNEDTLLGSEYTSSLASGSYSSETLSLKISKSIAAGSYYLLYQADGDVDVAESNETNNVLAKAITIIKNIGYNSTDGYGLINAAAAVAKVLGQTTFADVADLGGNDWGADLVKAPEVWAKGYTGKGVIVAVLDTGVDRNHSDLSNNIWKNTKEIAGNGKDDDGNGYIDDVYGWNFVDNNNNTLDVNSHGTHVSGTIAGVKNNIGVTGIAYDAKIMPVKVLGDNGSGEDLGVAQGIRYAVNNGANVINLSLGSDEPNSDIESAVQYAASKGVIVVMAAGNSSGSEPIYPARYANKWGLAVGAVDKYEEMAYFSNEAGPNTLPYITAPGVDIYSTLPGNYYGSKDGTSMATPHVAGVIALMLSAKKGLTDAQVRQIVTTTAENSLA
;
A
#
# COMPACT_ATOMS: atom_id res chain seq x y z
N MET A 1 69.55 -35.97 14.85
CA MET A 1 68.20 -35.36 14.89
C MET A 1 67.83 -34.87 16.30
N GLN A 2 67.16 -33.72 16.45
CA GLN A 2 66.67 -33.21 17.75
C GLN A 2 65.37 -32.39 17.61
N ASN A 3 64.71 -32.07 18.74
CA ASN A 3 63.53 -31.18 18.83
C ASN A 3 62.37 -31.51 17.86
N ALA A 4 62.20 -32.78 17.50
CA ALA A 4 61.08 -33.20 16.66
C ALA A 4 59.73 -33.07 17.39
N VAL A 5 58.73 -32.56 16.68
CA VAL A 5 57.34 -32.43 17.10
C VAL A 5 56.45 -32.99 15.99
N ASN A 6 55.64 -33.98 16.34
CA ASN A 6 54.56 -34.54 15.52
C ASN A 6 53.26 -34.55 16.32
N PRO A 7 52.09 -34.61 15.66
CA PRO A 7 50.84 -34.84 16.36
C PRO A 7 50.85 -36.18 17.08
N SER A 8 50.12 -36.25 18.20
CA SER A 8 49.91 -37.50 18.94
C SER A 8 49.04 -38.51 18.17
N VAL A 9 48.21 -38.02 17.24
CA VAL A 9 47.32 -38.85 16.41
C VAL A 9 47.47 -38.46 14.92
N GLY A 10 47.72 -39.46 14.08
CA GLY A 10 47.60 -39.40 12.63
C GLY A 10 46.32 -40.09 12.15
N SER A 11 45.88 -39.76 10.94
CA SER A 11 44.63 -40.30 10.38
C SER A 11 44.92 -41.16 9.15
N VAL A 12 44.26 -42.30 9.03
CA VAL A 12 44.35 -43.15 7.83
C VAL A 12 43.90 -42.34 6.60
N GLY A 13 44.73 -42.30 5.54
CA GLY A 13 44.46 -41.49 4.34
C GLY A 13 44.64 -39.98 4.52
N GLY A 14 45.03 -39.51 5.71
CA GLY A 14 45.19 -38.09 6.03
C GLY A 14 46.64 -37.60 5.93
N SER A 15 46.87 -36.33 6.24
CA SER A 15 48.20 -35.73 6.33
C SER A 15 48.52 -35.26 7.74
N ILE A 16 49.78 -35.35 8.15
CA ILE A 16 50.30 -34.82 9.41
C ILE A 16 51.33 -33.72 9.16
N GLN A 17 51.31 -32.69 10.00
CA GLN A 17 52.33 -31.65 10.02
C GLN A 17 53.39 -31.99 11.06
N ILE A 18 54.66 -31.88 10.67
CA ILE A 18 55.79 -32.16 11.54
C ILE A 18 56.77 -31.01 11.53
N SER A 19 57.53 -30.86 12.61
CA SER A 19 58.68 -29.95 12.68
C SER A 19 59.83 -30.62 13.42
N TYR A 20 61.07 -30.30 13.05
CA TYR A 20 62.25 -30.94 13.60
C TYR A 20 63.51 -30.10 13.39
N GLN A 21 64.61 -30.53 14.01
CA GLN A 21 65.93 -29.94 13.80
C GLN A 21 66.97 -30.99 13.42
N VAL A 22 67.72 -30.69 12.36
CA VAL A 22 68.92 -31.43 11.96
C VAL A 22 70.12 -30.66 12.50
N LYS A 23 70.91 -31.28 13.38
CA LYS A 23 72.06 -30.62 14.02
C LYS A 23 73.35 -31.26 13.54
N ASN A 24 74.25 -30.45 12.98
CA ASN A 24 75.62 -30.86 12.72
C ASN A 24 76.42 -30.79 14.03
N GLN A 25 76.76 -31.95 14.58
CA GLN A 25 77.53 -32.05 15.83
C GLN A 25 79.05 -31.95 15.61
N GLY A 26 79.51 -32.06 14.36
CA GLY A 26 80.91 -31.96 13.97
C GLY A 26 81.41 -30.51 13.86
N ALA A 27 82.73 -30.36 13.74
CA ALA A 27 83.37 -29.06 13.57
C ALA A 27 83.43 -28.60 12.09
N GLY A 28 83.31 -29.52 11.14
CA GLY A 28 83.28 -29.23 9.70
C GLY A 28 81.87 -28.90 9.20
N SER A 29 81.76 -28.23 8.04
CA SER A 29 80.46 -28.03 7.39
C SER A 29 79.94 -29.34 6.81
N ALA A 30 78.69 -29.69 7.12
CA ALA A 30 77.97 -30.77 6.44
C ALA A 30 77.43 -30.24 5.11
N GLY A 31 77.51 -31.06 4.05
CA GLY A 31 76.90 -30.78 2.75
C GLY A 31 75.36 -30.78 2.82
N TYR A 32 74.71 -30.63 1.67
CA TYR A 32 73.27 -30.87 1.61
C TYR A 32 73.00 -32.37 1.88
N ASN A 33 71.83 -32.68 2.43
CA ASN A 33 71.36 -34.06 2.63
C ASN A 33 69.83 -34.11 2.58
N TYR A 34 69.26 -35.31 2.64
CA TYR A 34 67.83 -35.50 2.76
C TYR A 34 67.46 -36.14 4.09
N THR A 35 66.46 -35.61 4.78
CA THR A 35 65.85 -36.29 5.93
C THR A 35 64.72 -37.17 5.43
N TYR A 36 64.78 -38.48 5.67
CA TYR A 36 63.73 -39.43 5.28
C TYR A 36 62.80 -39.71 6.46
N PHE A 37 61.50 -39.87 6.17
CA PHE A 37 60.48 -40.12 7.18
C PHE A 37 59.81 -41.47 6.96
N TYR A 38 59.67 -42.23 8.04
CA TYR A 38 59.05 -43.56 8.00
C TYR A 38 58.06 -43.74 9.14
N LEU A 39 57.03 -44.54 8.91
CA LEU A 39 56.13 -45.02 9.96
C LEU A 39 56.50 -46.45 10.33
N SER A 40 56.88 -46.67 11.58
CA SER A 40 57.34 -47.96 12.12
C SER A 40 56.48 -48.44 13.27
N LYS A 41 56.46 -49.76 13.51
CA LYS A 41 55.83 -50.38 14.69
C LYS A 41 56.71 -50.33 15.93
N ASP A 42 58.01 -50.08 15.77
CA ASP A 42 58.96 -49.94 16.85
C ASP A 42 59.85 -48.69 16.64
N GLN A 43 60.90 -48.53 17.44
CA GLN A 43 61.75 -47.34 17.41
C GLN A 43 62.96 -47.49 16.47
N THR A 44 63.07 -48.61 15.75
CA THR A 44 64.23 -48.97 14.94
C THR A 44 63.89 -48.95 13.46
N LEU A 45 64.73 -48.30 12.66
CA LEU A 45 64.53 -48.26 11.20
C LEU A 45 64.85 -49.62 10.58
N SER A 46 63.93 -50.13 9.76
CA SER A 46 64.03 -51.40 9.05
C SER A 46 63.41 -51.31 7.66
N SER A 47 63.65 -52.31 6.81
CA SER A 47 63.05 -52.39 5.47
C SER A 47 61.53 -52.61 5.46
N GLU A 48 60.94 -52.95 6.62
CA GLU A 48 59.50 -53.17 6.76
C GLU A 48 58.74 -51.88 7.11
N ASP A 49 59.45 -50.78 7.38
CA ASP A 49 58.84 -49.52 7.75
C ASP A 49 58.24 -48.80 6.55
N ALA A 50 57.08 -48.19 6.74
CA ALA A 50 56.39 -47.51 5.64
C ALA A 50 57.01 -46.14 5.38
N TYR A 51 57.67 -45.99 4.23
CA TYR A 51 58.22 -44.71 3.78
C TYR A 51 57.10 -43.67 3.55
N LEU A 52 57.25 -42.49 4.16
CA LEU A 52 56.28 -41.40 4.10
C LEU A 52 56.75 -40.22 3.24
N GLY A 53 58.04 -40.16 2.91
CA GLY A 53 58.63 -39.10 2.08
C GLY A 53 59.98 -38.63 2.62
N TYR A 54 60.44 -37.51 2.06
CA TYR A 54 61.70 -36.88 2.41
C TYR A 54 61.60 -35.36 2.41
N ASP A 55 62.61 -34.72 3.00
CA ASP A 55 62.77 -33.27 3.03
C ASP A 55 64.23 -32.89 2.79
N TYR A 56 64.46 -31.83 2.02
CA TYR A 56 65.80 -31.40 1.60
C TYR A 56 66.42 -30.48 2.64
N ILE A 57 67.62 -30.82 3.07
CA ILE A 57 68.38 -30.08 4.06
C ILE A 57 69.57 -29.41 3.38
N SER A 58 69.59 -28.08 3.40
CA SER A 58 70.74 -27.32 2.91
C SER A 58 71.98 -27.52 3.81
N SER A 59 73.16 -27.12 3.33
CA SER A 59 74.41 -27.29 4.06
C SER A 59 74.38 -26.66 5.46
N ILE A 60 74.83 -27.40 6.48
CA ILE A 60 74.82 -26.95 7.88
C ILE A 60 76.26 -26.76 8.36
N ALA A 61 76.60 -25.53 8.77
CA ALA A 61 77.91 -25.23 9.36
C ALA A 61 78.19 -26.06 10.64
N GLY A 62 79.47 -26.28 10.95
CA GLY A 62 79.87 -27.05 12.14
C GLY A 62 79.26 -26.50 13.44
N GLY A 63 78.66 -27.38 14.25
CA GLY A 63 77.98 -27.03 15.49
C GLY A 63 76.60 -26.36 15.35
N ALA A 64 76.18 -25.99 14.13
CA ALA A 64 74.90 -25.36 13.85
C ALA A 64 73.77 -26.39 13.65
N TYR A 65 72.54 -25.91 13.49
CA TYR A 65 71.38 -26.72 13.16
C TYR A 65 70.50 -26.03 12.11
N SER A 66 69.75 -26.82 11.34
CA SER A 66 68.64 -26.36 10.52
C SER A 66 67.31 -26.69 11.18
N SER A 67 66.34 -25.80 11.07
CA SER A 67 64.99 -25.93 11.62
C SER A 67 64.01 -26.10 10.47
N GLU A 68 63.35 -27.26 10.41
CA GLU A 68 62.54 -27.67 9.28
C GLU A 68 61.11 -28.01 9.68
N SER A 69 60.21 -27.98 8.70
CA SER A 69 58.83 -28.45 8.83
C SER A 69 58.35 -29.06 7.53
N SER A 70 57.59 -30.16 7.63
CA SER A 70 57.08 -30.87 6.46
C SER A 70 55.66 -31.39 6.70
N THR A 71 54.95 -31.65 5.59
CA THR A 71 53.64 -32.30 5.56
C THR A 71 53.81 -33.72 5.03
N LEU A 72 53.46 -34.71 5.83
CA LEU A 72 53.56 -36.12 5.44
C LEU A 72 52.17 -36.72 5.24
N SER A 73 51.97 -37.49 4.18
CA SER A 73 50.72 -38.21 3.91
C SER A 73 50.78 -39.63 4.45
N ILE A 74 49.71 -40.06 5.10
CA ILE A 74 49.53 -41.41 5.64
C ILE A 74 48.64 -42.18 4.66
N SER A 75 49.16 -43.25 4.08
CA SER A 75 48.41 -44.08 3.13
C SER A 75 47.11 -44.63 3.73
N ASN A 76 46.08 -44.79 2.89
CA ASN A 76 44.82 -45.43 3.27
C ASN A 76 44.95 -46.93 3.57
N THR A 77 46.09 -47.55 3.24
CA THR A 77 46.40 -48.95 3.52
C THR A 77 47.03 -49.18 4.90
N ILE A 78 47.42 -48.12 5.63
CA ILE A 78 47.99 -48.24 6.96
C ILE A 78 46.90 -48.65 7.96
N ALA A 79 47.12 -49.75 8.67
CA ALA A 79 46.22 -50.21 9.72
C ALA A 79 46.27 -49.28 10.94
N THR A 80 45.16 -49.14 11.65
CA THR A 80 45.11 -48.37 12.90
C THR A 80 45.95 -49.03 13.99
N GLY A 81 46.58 -48.23 14.86
CA GLY A 81 47.40 -48.74 15.95
C GLY A 81 48.41 -47.72 16.46
N SER A 82 49.26 -48.15 17.39
CA SER A 82 50.39 -47.36 17.88
C SER A 82 51.60 -47.56 16.98
N TYR A 83 52.22 -46.46 16.57
CA TYR A 83 53.40 -46.44 15.70
C TYR A 83 54.43 -45.44 16.26
N TYR A 84 55.60 -45.43 15.63
CA TYR A 84 56.61 -44.40 15.76
C TYR A 84 56.85 -43.76 14.39
N LEU A 85 56.87 -42.43 14.35
CA LEU A 85 57.40 -41.68 13.24
C LEU A 85 58.92 -41.59 13.40
N LEU A 86 59.63 -42.21 12.47
CA LEU A 86 61.08 -42.21 12.40
C LEU A 86 61.56 -41.08 11.50
N TYR A 87 62.53 -40.31 12.00
CA TYR A 87 63.21 -39.25 11.28
C TYR A 87 64.65 -39.68 11.07
N GLN A 88 65.05 -39.98 9.84
CA GLN A 88 66.40 -40.39 9.49
C GLN A 88 67.12 -39.19 8.86
N ALA A 89 68.07 -38.58 9.60
CA ALA A 89 69.01 -37.63 9.00
C ALA A 89 69.91 -38.34 7.99
N ASP A 90 70.33 -37.62 6.95
CA ASP A 90 71.18 -38.14 5.89
C ASP A 90 70.70 -39.49 5.33
N GLY A 91 69.44 -39.52 4.87
CA GLY A 91 68.76 -40.72 4.41
C GLY A 91 69.45 -41.45 3.24
N ASP A 92 70.20 -40.70 2.42
CA ASP A 92 70.98 -41.24 1.30
C ASP A 92 72.42 -41.61 1.70
N GLY A 93 72.89 -41.22 2.89
CA GLY A 93 74.27 -41.43 3.35
C GLY A 93 75.31 -40.57 2.61
N ASP A 94 74.91 -39.38 2.16
CA ASP A 94 75.73 -38.49 1.33
C ASP A 94 76.77 -37.72 2.16
N VAL A 95 76.57 -37.60 3.47
CA VAL A 95 77.45 -36.87 4.39
C VAL A 95 78.20 -37.87 5.25
N ALA A 96 79.51 -38.04 5.03
CA ALA A 96 80.33 -38.91 5.90
C ALA A 96 80.36 -38.37 7.35
N GLU A 97 79.80 -39.13 8.30
CA GLU A 97 79.66 -38.72 9.69
C GLU A 97 80.71 -39.40 10.60
N ASN A 98 80.99 -38.78 11.75
CA ASN A 98 81.85 -39.39 12.77
C ASN A 98 81.14 -40.52 13.53
N ASN A 99 79.83 -40.62 13.41
CA ASN A 99 79.00 -41.67 13.99
C ASN A 99 77.78 -41.88 13.10
N GLU A 100 77.72 -43.01 12.41
CA GLU A 100 76.60 -43.34 11.51
C GLU A 100 75.39 -43.93 12.26
N ASN A 101 75.52 -44.21 13.56
CA ASN A 101 74.52 -44.95 14.34
C ASN A 101 73.52 -44.04 15.10
N ASN A 102 73.60 -42.71 14.97
CA ASN A 102 72.74 -41.76 15.71
C ASN A 102 71.87 -40.87 14.80
N ASN A 103 71.58 -41.34 13.58
CA ASN A 103 70.84 -40.57 12.58
C ASN A 103 69.32 -40.69 12.69
N VAL A 104 68.82 -41.70 13.40
CA VAL A 104 67.38 -41.94 13.56
C VAL A 104 66.86 -41.42 14.89
N LEU A 105 65.78 -40.64 14.83
CA LEU A 105 64.98 -40.26 15.99
C LEU A 105 63.56 -40.82 15.83
N ALA A 106 63.04 -41.48 16.87
CA ALA A 106 61.69 -42.02 16.89
C ALA A 106 60.76 -41.16 17.77
N LYS A 107 59.54 -40.90 17.30
CA LYS A 107 58.48 -40.27 18.09
C LYS A 107 57.17 -41.02 17.98
N ALA A 108 56.54 -41.29 19.12
CA ALA A 108 55.26 -42.00 19.14
C ALA A 108 54.16 -41.22 18.39
N ILE A 109 53.34 -41.95 17.65
CA ILE A 109 52.14 -41.47 16.98
C ILE A 109 51.11 -42.61 16.92
N SER A 110 49.84 -42.31 17.22
CA SER A 110 48.76 -43.28 17.02
C SER A 110 48.08 -43.05 15.68
N ILE A 111 47.90 -44.09 14.88
CA ILE A 111 47.11 -44.01 13.64
C ILE A 111 45.69 -44.47 13.92
N SER A 112 44.73 -43.58 13.64
CA SER A 112 43.31 -43.79 13.90
C SER A 112 42.47 -43.47 12.66
N LYS A 113 41.22 -43.95 12.64
CA LYS A 113 40.23 -43.53 11.64
C LYS A 113 39.29 -42.46 12.21
N ALA A 114 38.69 -41.69 11.32
CA ALA A 114 37.54 -40.87 11.65
C ALA A 114 36.28 -41.74 11.83
N ASP A 115 35.23 -41.18 12.39
CA ASP A 115 33.89 -41.80 12.49
C ASP A 115 32.86 -40.68 12.52
N LEU A 116 32.20 -40.43 11.40
CA LEU A 116 31.33 -39.31 11.15
C LEU A 116 29.87 -39.73 11.33
N ILE A 117 29.18 -39.03 12.22
CA ILE A 117 27.73 -39.19 12.39
C ILE A 117 27.03 -37.86 12.19
N ILE A 118 25.79 -37.93 11.71
CA ILE A 118 24.86 -36.81 11.79
C ILE A 118 24.14 -36.84 13.13
N GLN A 119 24.10 -35.70 13.83
CA GLN A 119 23.34 -35.53 15.06
C GLN A 119 22.61 -34.18 15.08
N ASN A 120 21.66 -34.01 16.00
CA ASN A 120 20.93 -32.76 16.23
C ASN A 120 20.30 -32.15 14.97
N ALA A 121 19.84 -32.98 14.04
CA ALA A 121 19.17 -32.52 12.82
C ALA A 121 17.75 -32.00 13.10
N VAL A 122 17.47 -30.82 12.57
CA VAL A 122 16.18 -30.13 12.61
C VAL A 122 15.77 -29.77 11.17
N ASN A 123 14.55 -30.16 10.82
CA ASN A 123 13.87 -29.78 9.58
C ASN A 123 12.42 -29.40 9.90
N PRO A 124 11.76 -28.61 9.04
CA PRO A 124 10.33 -28.37 9.12
C PRO A 124 9.55 -29.69 9.04
N SER A 125 8.43 -29.76 9.76
CA SER A 125 7.50 -30.90 9.68
C SER A 125 6.76 -30.97 8.34
N VAL A 126 6.65 -29.83 7.64
CA VAL A 126 5.99 -29.70 6.33
C VAL A 126 6.91 -28.94 5.37
N GLY A 127 7.09 -29.50 4.18
CA GLY A 127 7.63 -28.83 3.00
C GLY A 127 6.57 -28.70 1.92
N SER A 128 6.82 -27.82 0.94
CA SER A 128 5.91 -27.61 -0.18
C SER A 128 6.56 -27.99 -1.49
N VAL A 129 5.78 -28.56 -2.41
CA VAL A 129 6.20 -28.74 -3.81
C VAL A 129 6.59 -27.40 -4.41
N GLY A 130 7.76 -27.32 -5.04
CA GLY A 130 8.36 -26.08 -5.57
C GLY A 130 8.99 -25.17 -4.51
N GLY A 131 8.75 -25.44 -3.23
CA GLY A 131 9.22 -24.63 -2.12
C GLY A 131 10.66 -24.92 -1.73
N SER A 132 11.18 -24.09 -0.82
CA SER A 132 12.46 -24.32 -0.16
C SER A 132 12.28 -24.55 1.34
N ILE A 133 13.07 -25.44 1.91
CA ILE A 133 13.11 -25.74 3.35
C ILE A 133 14.49 -25.38 3.90
N GLN A 134 14.52 -24.69 5.04
CA GLN A 134 15.76 -24.48 5.79
C GLN A 134 15.94 -25.62 6.79
N ILE A 135 17.15 -26.18 6.84
CA ILE A 135 17.51 -27.26 7.74
C ILE A 135 18.74 -26.88 8.56
N SER A 136 18.87 -27.45 9.75
CA SER A 136 20.09 -27.38 10.55
C SER A 136 20.49 -28.76 11.06
N TYR A 137 21.78 -29.00 11.22
CA TYR A 137 22.32 -30.29 11.65
C TYR A 137 23.75 -30.14 12.18
N GLN A 138 24.28 -31.22 12.75
CA GLN A 138 25.68 -31.31 13.16
C GLN A 138 26.33 -32.56 12.58
N VAL A 139 27.56 -32.41 12.08
CA VAL A 139 28.44 -33.53 11.77
C VAL A 139 29.41 -33.68 12.93
N LYS A 140 29.35 -34.82 13.63
CA LYS A 140 30.29 -35.15 14.71
C LYS A 140 31.27 -36.18 14.21
N ASN A 141 32.56 -35.90 14.36
CA ASN A 141 33.59 -36.92 14.25
C ASN A 141 33.78 -37.55 15.64
N GLN A 142 33.13 -38.69 15.90
CA GLN A 142 33.28 -39.43 17.16
C GLN A 142 34.54 -40.29 17.20
N GLY A 143 35.24 -40.43 16.07
CA GLY A 143 36.51 -41.12 15.95
C GLY A 143 37.68 -40.28 16.45
N ALA A 144 38.81 -40.93 16.69
CA ALA A 144 40.03 -40.27 17.13
C ALA A 144 40.84 -39.68 15.96
N GLY A 145 40.71 -40.23 14.75
CA GLY A 145 41.33 -39.68 13.54
C GLY A 145 40.61 -38.44 13.05
N SER A 146 41.32 -37.49 12.46
CA SER A 146 40.75 -36.34 11.76
C SER A 146 40.08 -36.79 10.46
N ALA A 147 38.87 -36.32 10.21
CA ALA A 147 38.22 -36.41 8.92
C ALA A 147 38.71 -35.26 8.03
N GLY A 148 39.05 -35.56 6.78
CA GLY A 148 39.37 -34.56 5.76
C GLY A 148 38.14 -33.76 5.33
N SER A 149 38.28 -32.94 4.29
CA SER A 149 37.13 -32.25 3.69
C SER A 149 36.13 -33.25 3.10
N GLN A 150 34.84 -33.03 3.34
CA GLN A 150 33.77 -33.93 2.93
C GLN A 150 32.53 -33.17 2.47
N GLN A 151 31.57 -33.89 1.88
CA GLN A 151 30.25 -33.34 1.53
C GLN A 151 29.14 -34.10 2.23
N THR A 152 28.31 -33.40 3.00
CA THR A 152 27.06 -33.99 3.48
C THR A 152 26.04 -33.92 2.35
N LYS A 153 25.43 -35.04 1.98
CA LYS A 153 24.35 -35.09 0.98
C LYS A 153 22.98 -35.24 1.65
N PHE A 154 21.97 -34.63 1.04
CA PHE A 154 20.61 -34.64 1.54
C PHE A 154 19.67 -35.28 0.51
N TYR A 155 18.88 -36.25 0.95
CA TYR A 155 17.98 -36.99 0.07
C TYR A 155 16.55 -37.00 0.62
N LEU A 156 15.58 -36.99 -0.27
CA LEU A 156 14.18 -37.26 0.06
C LEU A 156 13.89 -38.74 -0.21
N SER A 157 13.44 -39.46 0.82
CA SER A 157 13.17 -40.90 0.76
C SER A 157 11.76 -41.23 1.25
N THR A 158 11.21 -42.34 0.78
CA THR A 158 9.94 -42.90 1.29
C THR A 158 10.13 -43.73 2.57
N ASN A 159 11.37 -44.01 2.97
CA ASN A 159 11.70 -44.77 4.17
C ASN A 159 12.91 -44.16 4.90
N THR A 160 13.39 -44.80 5.97
CA THR A 160 14.48 -44.26 6.81
C THR A 160 15.87 -44.69 6.37
N THR A 161 16.00 -45.43 5.27
CA THR A 161 17.24 -46.07 4.83
C THR A 161 17.68 -45.51 3.49
N PHE A 162 18.96 -45.12 3.39
CA PHE A 162 19.51 -44.64 2.12
C PHE A 162 19.54 -45.75 1.07
N SER A 163 19.06 -45.42 -0.13
CA SER A 163 19.07 -46.26 -1.32
C SER A 163 19.30 -45.41 -2.58
N ASN A 164 19.68 -46.05 -3.69
CA ASN A 164 19.89 -45.34 -4.96
C ASN A 164 18.60 -44.78 -5.57
N ASP A 165 17.43 -45.16 -5.06
CA ASP A 165 16.13 -44.66 -5.52
C ASP A 165 15.72 -43.36 -4.83
N ASP A 166 16.48 -42.91 -3.81
CA ASP A 166 16.19 -41.68 -3.09
C ASP A 166 16.54 -40.43 -3.91
N ILE A 167 15.75 -39.38 -3.76
CA ILE A 167 15.89 -38.16 -4.56
C ILE A 167 16.92 -37.25 -3.90
N LEU A 168 18.06 -37.03 -4.55
CA LEU A 168 19.06 -36.06 -4.08
C LEU A 168 18.49 -34.64 -4.15
N LEU A 169 18.41 -33.96 -3.00
CA LEU A 169 17.96 -32.58 -2.88
C LEU A 169 19.11 -31.56 -2.91
N GLY A 170 20.31 -31.99 -2.52
CA GLY A 170 21.50 -31.13 -2.52
C GLY A 170 22.64 -31.67 -1.67
N SER A 171 23.68 -30.85 -1.53
CA SER A 171 24.87 -31.17 -0.73
C SER A 171 25.44 -29.94 -0.05
N ASP A 172 26.11 -30.13 1.08
CA ASP A 172 26.82 -29.08 1.82
C ASP A 172 28.29 -29.47 2.06
N TYR A 173 29.22 -28.56 1.74
CA TYR A 173 30.66 -28.80 1.86
C TYR A 173 31.18 -28.45 3.25
N LEU A 174 31.95 -29.37 3.85
CA LEU A 174 32.61 -29.16 5.13
C LEU A 174 34.12 -29.30 4.99
N SER A 175 34.84 -28.39 5.64
CA SER A 175 36.28 -28.52 5.88
C SER A 175 36.57 -29.69 6.84
N ALA A 176 37.86 -30.00 7.00
CA ALA A 176 38.31 -31.04 7.91
C ALA A 176 37.73 -30.90 9.34
N ILE A 177 37.39 -32.03 9.96
CA ILE A 177 36.85 -32.13 11.32
C ILE A 177 37.81 -32.96 12.16
N ALA A 178 38.45 -32.34 13.14
CA ALA A 178 39.35 -33.04 14.06
C ALA A 178 38.62 -34.16 14.83
N GLY A 179 39.37 -35.17 15.29
CA GLY A 179 38.82 -36.25 16.10
C GLY A 179 38.12 -35.73 17.36
N GLY A 180 36.93 -36.26 17.66
CA GLY A 180 36.06 -35.81 18.75
C GLY A 180 35.32 -34.50 18.53
N ALA A 181 35.60 -33.75 17.45
CA ALA A 181 35.01 -32.44 17.21
C ALA A 181 33.63 -32.51 16.53
N VAL A 182 32.92 -31.38 16.56
CA VAL A 182 31.58 -31.22 15.97
C VAL A 182 31.58 -29.98 15.07
N SER A 183 30.96 -30.10 13.89
CA SER A 183 30.68 -28.97 13.00
C SER A 183 29.16 -28.77 12.89
N ALA A 184 28.67 -27.58 13.28
CA ALA A 184 27.27 -27.21 13.15
C ALA A 184 27.01 -26.49 11.82
N ARG A 185 25.92 -26.85 11.14
CA ARG A 185 25.58 -26.38 9.79
C ARG A 185 24.11 -25.99 9.68
N THR A 186 23.85 -25.03 8.80
CA THR A 186 22.51 -24.66 8.35
C THR A 186 22.57 -24.50 6.83
N THR A 187 21.58 -25.03 6.12
CA THR A 187 21.48 -24.88 4.67
C THR A 187 20.01 -24.88 4.23
N THR A 188 19.77 -24.49 2.98
CA THR A 188 18.45 -24.47 2.36
C THR A 188 18.41 -25.50 1.23
N LEU A 189 17.34 -26.30 1.20
CA LEU A 189 17.08 -27.31 0.17
C LEU A 189 15.82 -26.94 -0.60
N THR A 190 15.81 -27.18 -1.90
CA THR A 190 14.63 -26.95 -2.75
C THR A 190 13.91 -28.27 -3.03
N ILE A 191 12.59 -28.27 -2.87
CA ILE A 191 11.70 -29.38 -3.21
C ILE A 191 11.20 -29.13 -4.64
N SER A 192 11.63 -29.95 -5.59
CA SER A 192 11.28 -29.77 -7.00
C SER A 192 9.77 -29.93 -7.26
N ASN A 193 9.28 -29.29 -8.33
CA ASN A 193 7.87 -29.29 -8.76
C ASN A 193 7.33 -30.67 -9.14
N ASN A 194 8.22 -31.63 -9.45
CA ASN A 194 7.85 -33.00 -9.85
C ASN A 194 7.71 -33.97 -8.67
N ILE A 195 7.96 -33.51 -7.43
CA ILE A 195 7.82 -34.35 -6.24
C ILE A 195 6.33 -34.49 -5.90
N ALA A 196 5.86 -35.73 -5.75
CA ALA A 196 4.49 -36.01 -5.34
C ALA A 196 4.26 -35.60 -3.88
N THR A 197 3.02 -35.23 -3.55
CA THR A 197 2.65 -34.98 -2.15
C THR A 197 2.61 -36.28 -1.36
N GLY A 198 3.06 -36.26 -0.11
CA GLY A 198 3.05 -37.44 0.75
C GLY A 198 3.95 -37.32 1.97
N SER A 199 4.04 -38.41 2.73
CA SER A 199 4.94 -38.54 3.87
C SER A 199 6.30 -39.07 3.40
N TYR A 200 7.37 -38.36 3.75
CA TYR A 200 8.74 -38.68 3.38
C TYR A 200 9.66 -38.61 4.61
N TYR A 201 10.91 -39.01 4.39
CA TYR A 201 12.04 -38.79 5.28
C TYR A 201 13.11 -37.98 4.55
N LEU A 202 13.62 -36.95 5.20
CA LEU A 202 14.84 -36.26 4.81
C LEU A 202 16.03 -37.02 5.40
N LEU A 203 16.84 -37.62 4.52
CA LEU A 203 18.06 -38.33 4.86
C LEU A 203 19.24 -37.37 4.81
N TYR A 204 20.05 -37.39 5.86
CA TYR A 204 21.29 -36.64 5.99
C TYR A 204 22.42 -37.66 5.95
N GLN A 205 23.29 -37.61 4.94
CA GLN A 205 24.41 -38.53 4.80
C GLN A 205 25.73 -37.79 5.00
N ALA A 206 26.41 -38.03 6.14
CA ALA A 206 27.81 -37.63 6.30
C ALA A 206 28.71 -38.37 5.32
N ASP A 207 29.78 -37.71 4.85
CA ASP A 207 30.66 -38.23 3.81
C ASP A 207 29.91 -38.84 2.62
N GLY A 208 29.00 -38.08 2.02
CA GLY A 208 28.13 -38.55 0.94
C GLY A 208 28.86 -38.91 -0.37
N ASN A 209 30.18 -38.71 -0.44
CA ASN A 209 31.03 -39.20 -1.54
C ASN A 209 31.83 -40.44 -1.15
N ASN A 210 31.78 -40.89 0.10
CA ASN A 210 32.49 -42.04 0.64
C ASN A 210 34.02 -41.92 0.44
N ASN A 211 34.56 -40.72 0.70
CA ASN A 211 35.96 -40.38 0.49
C ASN A 211 36.81 -40.49 1.77
N ILE A 212 36.19 -40.48 2.94
CA ILE A 212 36.85 -40.58 4.23
C ILE A 212 36.80 -42.03 4.68
N ALA A 213 37.96 -42.61 5.03
CA ALA A 213 37.98 -43.96 5.57
C ALA A 213 37.58 -43.92 7.06
N GLU A 214 36.49 -44.61 7.41
CA GLU A 214 35.89 -44.51 8.73
C GLU A 214 36.05 -45.81 9.53
N SER A 215 35.99 -45.72 10.87
CA SER A 215 35.93 -46.91 11.71
C SER A 215 34.58 -47.59 11.66
N ASN A 216 33.53 -46.87 11.28
CA ASN A 216 32.19 -47.38 11.01
C ASN A 216 31.62 -46.65 9.81
N GLU A 217 31.30 -47.38 8.75
CA GLU A 217 30.76 -46.82 7.49
C GLU A 217 29.22 -46.86 7.47
N THR A 218 28.58 -47.38 8.53
CA THR A 218 27.14 -47.70 8.53
C THR A 218 26.28 -46.73 9.34
N ASN A 219 26.89 -45.77 10.03
CA ASN A 219 26.26 -44.80 10.93
C ASN A 219 26.26 -43.35 10.38
N ASN A 220 26.55 -43.19 9.10
CA ASN A 220 26.65 -41.87 8.47
C ASN A 220 25.28 -41.25 8.13
N VAL A 221 24.21 -42.04 8.16
CA VAL A 221 22.87 -41.62 7.72
C VAL A 221 21.94 -41.40 8.92
N LEU A 222 21.32 -40.22 8.97
CA LEU A 222 20.22 -39.90 9.88
C LEU A 222 18.96 -39.56 9.06
N ALA A 223 17.81 -40.12 9.45
CA ALA A 223 16.52 -39.85 8.82
C ALA A 223 15.63 -38.98 9.72
N LYS A 224 14.95 -37.99 9.12
CA LYS A 224 13.95 -37.16 9.81
C LYS A 224 12.67 -37.05 9.00
N ALA A 225 11.52 -37.27 9.62
CA ALA A 225 10.23 -37.19 8.93
C ALA A 225 9.93 -35.78 8.40
N ILE A 226 9.31 -35.71 7.22
CA ILE A 226 8.80 -34.49 6.60
C ILE A 226 7.57 -34.84 5.74
N SER A 227 6.53 -34.02 5.78
CA SER A 227 5.40 -34.15 4.84
C SER A 227 5.56 -33.16 3.69
N ILE A 228 5.41 -33.60 2.46
CA ILE A 228 5.43 -32.73 1.28
C ILE A 228 3.99 -32.51 0.83
N ASN A 229 3.55 -31.26 0.84
CA ASN A 229 2.19 -30.85 0.49
C ASN A 229 2.21 -29.78 -0.62
N LYS A 230 1.03 -29.41 -1.10
CA LYS A 230 0.82 -28.26 -1.99
C LYS A 230 0.06 -27.15 -1.26
N ALA A 231 0.33 -25.90 -1.63
CA ALA A 231 -0.49 -24.77 -1.21
C ALA A 231 -1.84 -24.76 -1.95
N ASP A 232 -2.73 -23.85 -1.56
CA ASP A 232 -3.98 -23.57 -2.28
C ASP A 232 -4.38 -22.12 -1.95
N LEU A 233 -4.05 -21.19 -2.84
CA LEU A 233 -4.28 -19.76 -2.68
C LEU A 233 -5.63 -19.37 -3.28
N ILE A 234 -6.43 -18.71 -2.46
CA ILE A 234 -7.71 -18.14 -2.88
C ILE A 234 -7.79 -16.66 -2.53
N ILE A 235 -8.57 -15.93 -3.32
CA ILE A 235 -9.02 -14.59 -2.94
C ILE A 235 -10.29 -14.72 -2.09
N GLN A 236 -10.31 -14.05 -0.94
CA GLN A 236 -11.49 -13.93 -0.08
C GLN A 236 -11.70 -12.49 0.40
N ASN A 237 -12.90 -12.20 0.93
CA ASN A 237 -13.25 -10.91 1.53
C ASN A 237 -12.99 -9.68 0.63
N ALA A 238 -13.11 -9.83 -0.69
CA ALA A 238 -12.90 -8.73 -1.62
C ALA A 238 -14.05 -7.70 -1.58
N VAL A 239 -13.66 -6.43 -1.48
CA VAL A 239 -14.51 -5.25 -1.50
C VAL A 239 -14.02 -4.30 -2.59
N ASN A 240 -14.94 -3.87 -3.44
CA ASN A 240 -14.77 -2.84 -4.45
C ASN A 240 -16.01 -1.93 -4.45
N PRO A 241 -15.90 -0.68 -4.91
CA PRO A 241 -17.07 0.18 -5.09
C PRO A 241 -18.02 -0.40 -6.14
N SER A 242 -19.31 -0.08 -6.00
CA SER A 242 -20.34 -0.47 -6.97
C SER A 242 -20.21 0.26 -8.31
N THR A 243 -19.54 1.41 -8.33
CA THR A 243 -19.31 2.24 -9.51
C THR A 243 -17.84 2.70 -9.60
N GLY A 244 -17.36 2.93 -10.83
CA GLY A 244 -16.09 3.57 -11.11
C GLY A 244 -16.19 4.46 -12.36
N SER A 245 -15.44 5.56 -12.42
CA SER A 245 -15.44 6.44 -13.59
C SER A 245 -14.22 6.19 -14.47
N VAL A 246 -14.41 6.28 -15.79
CA VAL A 246 -13.29 6.23 -16.75
C VAL A 246 -12.27 7.33 -16.45
N GLY A 247 -10.99 6.99 -16.47
CA GLY A 247 -9.88 7.90 -16.17
C GLY A 247 -9.57 8.09 -14.69
N SER A 248 -10.46 7.67 -13.80
CA SER A 248 -10.31 7.77 -12.33
C SER A 248 -9.74 6.49 -11.72
N SER A 249 -9.30 6.57 -10.47
CA SER A 249 -8.91 5.40 -9.70
C SER A 249 -10.03 4.94 -8.76
N ILE A 250 -10.14 3.63 -8.56
CA ILE A 250 -11.00 2.99 -7.57
C ILE A 250 -10.14 2.44 -6.43
N GLN A 251 -10.65 2.45 -5.20
CA GLN A 251 -10.00 1.79 -4.06
C GLN A 251 -10.61 0.41 -3.85
N ILE A 252 -9.77 -0.59 -3.61
CA ILE A 252 -10.19 -1.97 -3.35
C ILE A 252 -9.48 -2.52 -2.12
N SER A 253 -10.11 -3.50 -1.47
CA SER A 253 -9.49 -4.33 -0.43
C SER A 253 -9.84 -5.80 -0.61
N TYR A 254 -8.96 -6.70 -0.21
CA TYR A 254 -9.13 -8.15 -0.35
C TYR A 254 -8.16 -8.91 0.56
N GLN A 255 -8.30 -10.24 0.61
CA GLN A 255 -7.36 -11.12 1.28
C GLN A 255 -6.91 -12.25 0.35
N VAL A 256 -5.62 -12.57 0.39
CA VAL A 256 -5.06 -13.82 -0.19
C VAL A 256 -4.95 -14.82 0.94
N LYS A 257 -5.65 -15.95 0.85
CA LYS A 257 -5.62 -17.01 1.85
C LYS A 257 -4.99 -18.27 1.28
N ASN A 258 -4.01 -18.82 1.98
CA ASN A 258 -3.54 -20.18 1.73
C ASN A 258 -4.40 -21.17 2.52
N GLN A 259 -5.34 -21.84 1.87
CA GLN A 259 -6.17 -22.89 2.48
C GLN A 259 -5.59 -24.30 2.32
N GLY A 260 -4.46 -24.43 1.60
CA GLY A 260 -3.78 -25.69 1.37
C GLY A 260 -2.93 -26.12 2.56
N ALA A 261 -2.53 -27.39 2.56
CA ALA A 261 -1.72 -27.98 3.63
C ALA A 261 -0.21 -27.71 3.49
N GLY A 262 0.24 -27.17 2.35
CA GLY A 262 1.60 -26.71 2.11
C GLY A 262 1.71 -25.20 2.33
N ASN A 263 2.92 -24.73 2.65
CA ASN A 263 3.24 -23.30 2.66
C ASN A 263 3.34 -22.75 1.22
N ALA A 264 2.80 -21.57 0.96
CA ALA A 264 2.97 -20.87 -0.30
C ALA A 264 4.23 -20.00 -0.27
N GLY A 265 4.95 -19.97 -1.39
CA GLY A 265 6.00 -18.98 -1.65
C GLY A 265 5.43 -17.57 -1.82
N TYR A 266 6.26 -16.63 -2.27
CA TYR A 266 5.74 -15.36 -2.73
C TYR A 266 4.92 -15.56 -4.01
N SER A 267 3.97 -14.66 -4.27
CA SER A 267 3.17 -14.66 -5.51
C SER A 267 2.67 -13.25 -5.80
N TYR A 268 2.10 -13.04 -6.99
CA TYR A 268 1.45 -11.78 -7.36
C TYR A 268 -0.05 -11.97 -7.54
N THR A 269 -0.85 -11.12 -6.90
CA THR A 269 -2.28 -11.03 -7.23
C THR A 269 -2.44 -10.10 -8.43
N LYS A 270 -3.13 -10.54 -9.49
CA LYS A 270 -3.44 -9.70 -10.66
C LYS A 270 -4.91 -9.29 -10.68
N PHE A 271 -5.16 -8.07 -11.14
CA PHE A 271 -6.50 -7.48 -11.19
C PHE A 271 -6.91 -7.18 -12.62
N TYR A 272 -8.09 -7.64 -13.02
CA TYR A 272 -8.59 -7.46 -14.39
C TYR A 272 -10.00 -6.89 -14.39
N LEU A 273 -10.29 -6.08 -15.40
CA LEU A 273 -11.65 -5.68 -15.72
C LEU A 273 -12.19 -6.57 -16.84
N SER A 274 -13.29 -7.28 -16.55
CA SER A 274 -13.92 -8.25 -17.45
C SER A 274 -15.39 -7.94 -17.70
N LYS A 275 -15.94 -8.41 -18.83
CA LYS A 275 -17.37 -8.34 -19.14
C LYS A 275 -18.16 -9.48 -18.50
N ASP A 276 -17.50 -10.54 -18.07
CA ASP A 276 -18.12 -11.67 -17.39
C ASP A 276 -17.29 -12.07 -16.16
N LYS A 277 -17.57 -13.24 -15.58
CA LYS A 277 -16.94 -13.69 -14.33
C LYS A 277 -15.72 -14.58 -14.57
N ILE A 278 -15.37 -14.86 -15.82
CA ILE A 278 -14.37 -15.84 -16.23
C ILE A 278 -13.15 -15.09 -16.74
N LEU A 279 -12.00 -15.38 -16.15
CA LEU A 279 -10.75 -14.80 -16.62
C LEU A 279 -10.40 -15.32 -18.01
N SER A 280 -10.10 -14.40 -18.93
CA SER A 280 -9.71 -14.67 -20.31
C SER A 280 -8.61 -13.70 -20.77
N ASN A 281 -8.04 -13.97 -21.94
CA ASN A 281 -7.05 -13.10 -22.58
C ASN A 281 -7.63 -11.79 -23.13
N GLU A 282 -8.96 -11.64 -23.19
CA GLU A 282 -9.64 -10.42 -23.63
C GLU A 282 -9.86 -9.43 -22.46
N ASP A 283 -9.61 -9.86 -21.23
CA ASP A 283 -9.80 -9.02 -20.04
C ASP A 283 -8.68 -7.99 -19.90
N THR A 284 -9.04 -6.80 -19.43
CA THR A 284 -8.07 -5.70 -19.30
C THR A 284 -7.35 -5.78 -17.97
N LEU A 285 -6.04 -6.05 -17.97
CA LEU A 285 -5.21 -5.95 -16.78
C LEU A 285 -5.17 -4.51 -16.25
N LEU A 286 -5.56 -4.33 -14.99
CA LEU A 286 -5.55 -3.03 -14.29
C LEU A 286 -4.30 -2.85 -13.43
N GLY A 287 -3.67 -3.93 -12.98
CA GLY A 287 -2.47 -3.91 -12.15
C GLY A 287 -2.19 -5.25 -11.46
N SER A 288 -1.17 -5.25 -10.61
CA SER A 288 -0.75 -6.40 -9.81
C SER A 288 -0.24 -5.96 -8.44
N GLU A 289 -0.33 -6.84 -7.45
CA GLU A 289 0.14 -6.59 -6.07
C GLU A 289 0.95 -7.78 -5.56
N TYR A 290 2.04 -7.52 -4.83
CA TYR A 290 2.94 -8.55 -4.31
C TYR A 290 2.39 -9.15 -3.01
N THR A 291 2.42 -10.48 -2.89
CA THR A 291 2.10 -11.19 -1.65
C THR A 291 3.31 -12.00 -1.20
N SER A 292 3.80 -11.74 0.02
CA SER A 292 4.88 -12.52 0.63
C SER A 292 4.46 -13.97 0.92
N SER A 293 5.42 -14.84 1.26
CA SER A 293 5.13 -16.23 1.64
C SER A 293 4.03 -16.38 2.69
N LEU A 294 3.11 -17.32 2.47
CA LEU A 294 1.99 -17.61 3.37
C LEU A 294 2.06 -19.04 3.89
N ALA A 295 2.16 -19.18 5.22
CA ALA A 295 2.05 -20.49 5.85
C ALA A 295 0.65 -21.11 5.62
N SER A 296 0.58 -22.44 5.65
CA SER A 296 -0.67 -23.20 5.59
C SER A 296 -1.73 -22.61 6.55
N GLY A 297 -2.93 -22.33 6.03
CA GLY A 297 -4.06 -21.77 6.79
C GLY A 297 -4.00 -20.26 7.05
N SER A 298 -2.91 -19.58 6.69
CA SER A 298 -2.73 -18.13 6.91
C SER A 298 -3.27 -17.29 5.76
N TYR A 299 -3.41 -15.98 5.98
CA TYR A 299 -3.83 -15.03 4.95
C TYR A 299 -3.09 -13.69 5.06
N SER A 300 -3.00 -12.97 3.95
CA SER A 300 -2.61 -11.54 3.91
C SER A 300 -3.83 -10.66 3.64
N SER A 301 -3.80 -9.40 4.08
CA SER A 301 -4.88 -8.42 3.83
C SER A 301 -4.29 -7.20 3.13
N GLU A 302 -4.86 -6.86 1.97
CA GLU A 302 -4.30 -5.84 1.08
C GLU A 302 -5.32 -4.74 0.79
N THR A 303 -4.84 -3.52 0.54
CA THR A 303 -5.64 -2.38 0.07
C THR A 303 -4.83 -1.59 -0.95
N LEU A 304 -5.39 -1.38 -2.14
CA LEU A 304 -4.71 -0.64 -3.21
C LEU A 304 -5.69 0.18 -4.05
N SER A 305 -5.12 1.07 -4.87
CA SER A 305 -5.85 1.89 -5.82
C SER A 305 -5.59 1.43 -7.25
N LEU A 306 -6.65 1.13 -8.00
CA LEU A 306 -6.58 0.69 -9.40
C LEU A 306 -7.11 1.78 -10.32
N LYS A 307 -6.36 2.12 -11.37
CA LYS A 307 -6.78 3.13 -12.36
C LYS A 307 -7.63 2.52 -13.46
N ILE A 308 -8.81 3.08 -13.70
CA ILE A 308 -9.65 2.74 -14.85
C ILE A 308 -9.20 3.58 -16.04
N SER A 309 -8.72 2.93 -17.11
CA SER A 309 -8.26 3.64 -18.30
C SER A 309 -9.38 4.47 -18.95
N LYS A 310 -9.02 5.61 -19.55
CA LYS A 310 -9.92 6.45 -20.34
C LYS A 310 -10.48 5.73 -21.58
N SER A 311 -9.82 4.65 -22.03
CA SER A 311 -10.23 3.84 -23.18
C SER A 311 -11.33 2.82 -22.87
N ILE A 312 -11.63 2.57 -21.59
CA ILE A 312 -12.68 1.63 -21.19
C ILE A 312 -14.06 2.24 -21.51
N ALA A 313 -14.92 1.47 -22.17
CA ALA A 313 -16.29 1.91 -22.45
C ALA A 313 -17.12 1.86 -21.15
N ALA A 314 -18.07 2.78 -20.99
CA ALA A 314 -19.04 2.68 -19.92
C ALA A 314 -19.90 1.41 -20.05
N GLY A 315 -20.31 0.82 -18.93
CA GLY A 315 -21.10 -0.40 -18.90
C GLY A 315 -20.96 -1.17 -17.60
N SER A 316 -21.61 -2.33 -17.53
CA SER A 316 -21.49 -3.28 -16.43
C SER A 316 -20.30 -4.20 -16.66
N TYR A 317 -19.46 -4.35 -15.65
CA TYR A 317 -18.26 -5.17 -15.66
C TYR A 317 -18.14 -6.00 -14.37
N TYR A 318 -17.16 -6.88 -14.35
CA TYR A 318 -16.64 -7.54 -13.16
C TYR A 318 -15.17 -7.16 -12.97
N LEU A 319 -14.80 -6.84 -11.74
CA LEU A 319 -13.42 -6.81 -11.30
C LEU A 319 -13.02 -8.23 -10.88
N LEU A 320 -12.07 -8.80 -11.61
CA LEU A 320 -11.51 -10.11 -11.34
C LEU A 320 -10.24 -9.96 -10.51
N TYR A 321 -10.14 -10.73 -9.44
CA TYR A 321 -8.98 -10.85 -8.57
C TYR A 321 -8.41 -12.25 -8.78
N GLN A 322 -7.18 -12.36 -9.25
CA GLN A 322 -6.52 -13.64 -9.48
C GLN A 322 -5.35 -13.79 -8.50
N ALA A 323 -5.48 -14.68 -7.52
CA ALA A 323 -4.35 -15.12 -6.70
C ALA A 323 -3.34 -15.86 -7.58
N ASP A 324 -2.05 -15.72 -7.25
CA ASP A 324 -0.94 -16.34 -8.00
C ASP A 324 -1.02 -16.15 -9.52
N GLY A 325 -1.22 -14.91 -9.95
CA GLY A 325 -1.43 -14.55 -11.36
C GLY A 325 -0.21 -14.76 -12.27
N ASP A 326 0.95 -15.07 -11.73
CA ASP A 326 2.15 -15.48 -12.46
C ASP A 326 2.41 -17.00 -12.42
N VAL A 327 1.59 -17.75 -11.65
CA VAL A 327 1.68 -19.21 -11.48
C VAL A 327 3.04 -19.61 -10.88
N ASP A 328 3.47 -18.86 -9.85
CA ASP A 328 4.75 -19.06 -9.16
C ASP A 328 4.64 -20.14 -8.07
N VAL A 329 3.43 -20.43 -7.58
CA VAL A 329 3.17 -21.37 -6.49
C VAL A 329 2.51 -22.63 -7.06
N ALA A 330 3.05 -23.81 -6.74
CA ALA A 330 2.41 -25.06 -7.13
C ALA A 330 1.24 -25.39 -6.19
N GLU A 331 0.03 -25.48 -6.74
CA GLU A 331 -1.19 -25.58 -5.93
C GLU A 331 -1.87 -26.93 -6.04
N SER A 332 -2.65 -27.25 -5.01
CA SER A 332 -3.51 -28.43 -4.98
C SER A 332 -4.78 -28.25 -5.82
N ASN A 333 -5.18 -27.00 -6.05
CA ASN A 333 -6.25 -26.62 -6.94
C ASN A 333 -5.88 -25.30 -7.63
N GLU A 334 -5.76 -25.33 -8.95
CA GLU A 334 -5.38 -24.17 -9.77
C GLU A 334 -6.62 -23.42 -10.31
N THR A 335 -7.82 -23.92 -9.99
CA THR A 335 -9.08 -23.46 -10.62
C THR A 335 -9.91 -22.51 -9.75
N ASN A 336 -9.48 -22.26 -8.51
CA ASN A 336 -10.19 -21.47 -7.49
C ASN A 336 -9.47 -20.16 -7.14
N ASN A 337 -8.50 -19.74 -7.94
CA ASN A 337 -7.69 -18.54 -7.67
C ASN A 337 -8.42 -17.24 -8.05
N VAL A 338 -9.49 -17.33 -8.85
CA VAL A 338 -10.20 -16.18 -9.39
C VAL A 338 -11.48 -15.89 -8.62
N LEU A 339 -11.60 -14.67 -8.11
CA LEU A 339 -12.83 -14.13 -7.54
C LEU A 339 -13.34 -12.95 -8.39
N ALA A 340 -14.63 -12.95 -8.73
CA ALA A 340 -15.25 -11.89 -9.52
C ALA A 340 -16.21 -11.03 -8.67
N LYS A 341 -16.11 -9.70 -8.79
CA LYS A 341 -17.01 -8.75 -8.13
C LYS A 341 -17.58 -7.74 -9.12
N ALA A 342 -18.89 -7.50 -9.08
CA ALA A 342 -19.54 -6.58 -10.01
C ALA A 342 -19.09 -5.12 -9.78
N ILE A 343 -18.95 -4.37 -10.87
CA ILE A 343 -18.70 -2.93 -10.88
C ILE A 343 -19.33 -2.29 -12.13
N THR A 344 -19.92 -1.10 -12.00
CA THR A 344 -20.41 -0.34 -13.16
C THR A 344 -19.42 0.76 -13.51
N ILE A 345 -18.91 0.75 -14.75
CA ILE A 345 -18.06 1.82 -15.27
C ILE A 345 -18.91 2.90 -15.92
N ILE A 346 -18.74 4.15 -15.49
CA ILE A 346 -19.43 5.31 -16.04
C ILE A 346 -18.46 6.21 -16.82
N LYS A 347 -18.94 6.78 -17.92
CA LYS A 347 -18.20 7.80 -18.68
C LYS A 347 -18.47 9.14 -17.98
N ASN A 348 -17.42 9.84 -17.54
CA ASN A 348 -17.55 11.23 -17.12
C ASN A 348 -17.71 12.09 -18.38
N ILE A 349 -18.93 12.16 -18.90
CA ILE A 349 -19.27 13.10 -19.97
C ILE A 349 -19.43 14.46 -19.30
N GLY A 350 -18.62 15.44 -19.70
CA GLY A 350 -18.85 16.85 -19.35
C GLY A 350 -18.20 17.38 -18.07
N TYR A 351 -17.16 16.74 -17.49
CA TYR A 351 -16.36 17.40 -16.43
C TYR A 351 -15.06 17.98 -17.01
N ASN A 352 -14.84 19.27 -16.83
CA ASN A 352 -13.65 20.02 -17.24
C ASN A 352 -12.97 20.62 -15.99
N SER A 353 -11.63 20.65 -15.97
CA SER A 353 -10.88 21.17 -14.83
C SER A 353 -11.08 22.67 -14.58
N THR A 354 -11.52 23.42 -15.59
CA THR A 354 -11.80 24.85 -15.49
C THR A 354 -13.20 25.08 -14.93
N ASP A 355 -14.25 24.70 -15.67
CA ASP A 355 -15.67 25.02 -15.38
C ASP A 355 -16.48 23.85 -14.77
N GLY A 356 -15.84 22.72 -14.47
CA GLY A 356 -16.48 21.58 -13.85
C GLY A 356 -17.51 20.93 -14.77
N TYR A 357 -18.75 20.79 -14.29
CA TYR A 357 -19.88 20.27 -15.08
C TYR A 357 -20.60 21.37 -15.89
N GLY A 358 -20.12 22.61 -15.84
CA GLY A 358 -20.57 23.69 -16.70
C GLY A 358 -21.73 24.48 -16.12
N LEU A 359 -22.40 25.25 -16.99
CA LEU A 359 -23.42 26.20 -16.62
C LEU A 359 -24.68 25.49 -16.11
N ILE A 360 -25.20 25.94 -14.98
CA ILE A 360 -26.46 25.41 -14.43
C ILE A 360 -27.66 25.71 -15.33
N ASN A 361 -28.47 24.69 -15.61
CA ASN A 361 -29.71 24.80 -16.40
C ASN A 361 -30.92 24.44 -15.53
N ALA A 362 -31.70 25.45 -15.11
CA ALA A 362 -32.87 25.27 -14.24
C ALA A 362 -34.00 24.51 -14.94
N ALA A 363 -34.25 24.79 -16.23
CA ALA A 363 -35.26 24.08 -17.02
C ALA A 363 -35.01 22.57 -17.05
N ALA A 364 -33.76 22.17 -17.35
CA ALA A 364 -33.36 20.77 -17.38
C ALA A 364 -33.37 20.14 -15.97
N ALA A 365 -32.83 20.83 -14.96
CA ALA A 365 -32.76 20.33 -13.59
C ALA A 365 -34.16 20.06 -13.02
N VAL A 366 -35.08 21.01 -13.14
CA VAL A 366 -36.45 20.90 -12.61
C VAL A 366 -37.28 19.91 -13.44
N ALA A 367 -37.13 19.87 -14.76
CA ALA A 367 -37.77 18.86 -15.60
C ALA A 367 -37.33 17.44 -15.20
N LYS A 368 -36.04 17.23 -14.94
CA LYS A 368 -35.49 15.92 -14.54
C LYS A 368 -36.03 15.44 -13.21
N VAL A 369 -36.20 16.34 -12.25
CA VAL A 369 -36.87 16.06 -10.97
C VAL A 369 -38.29 15.50 -11.17
N LEU A 370 -38.98 15.95 -12.22
CA LEU A 370 -40.33 15.55 -12.62
C LEU A 370 -40.36 14.39 -13.63
N GLY A 371 -39.21 13.78 -13.94
CA GLY A 371 -39.12 12.67 -14.89
C GLY A 371 -39.19 13.06 -16.37
N GLN A 372 -38.89 14.32 -16.70
CA GLN A 372 -38.82 14.87 -18.05
C GLN A 372 -37.36 15.19 -18.43
N THR A 373 -37.09 15.48 -19.71
CA THR A 373 -35.75 15.81 -20.19
C THR A 373 -35.38 17.28 -19.93
N THR A 374 -36.17 18.22 -20.45
CA THR A 374 -36.07 19.67 -20.20
C THR A 374 -37.41 20.34 -20.51
N PHE A 375 -37.60 21.58 -20.07
CA PHE A 375 -38.74 22.41 -20.47
C PHE A 375 -38.47 23.14 -21.79
N ALA A 376 -39.53 23.54 -22.48
CA ALA A 376 -39.41 24.36 -23.68
C ALA A 376 -38.99 25.79 -23.31
N ASP A 377 -38.12 26.37 -24.14
CA ASP A 377 -37.67 27.74 -24.00
C ASP A 377 -38.84 28.73 -23.97
N VAL A 378 -38.68 29.80 -23.20
CA VAL A 378 -39.58 30.95 -23.20
C VAL A 378 -38.85 32.20 -23.68
N ALA A 379 -39.57 33.31 -23.83
CA ALA A 379 -38.94 34.57 -24.19
C ALA A 379 -38.12 35.10 -23.01
N ASP A 380 -36.87 35.49 -23.28
CA ASP A 380 -35.97 36.13 -22.33
C ASP A 380 -36.59 37.43 -21.78
N LEU A 381 -36.36 37.69 -20.50
CA LEU A 381 -36.73 38.94 -19.83
C LEU A 381 -35.86 40.09 -20.32
N GLY A 382 -34.57 39.82 -20.53
CA GLY A 382 -33.56 40.77 -20.97
C GLY A 382 -33.17 41.81 -19.91
N GLY A 383 -32.29 42.73 -20.31
CA GLY A 383 -31.84 43.82 -19.44
C GLY A 383 -31.10 43.33 -18.20
N ASN A 384 -31.57 43.77 -17.02
CA ASN A 384 -30.91 43.47 -15.75
C ASN A 384 -31.21 42.03 -15.24
N ASP A 385 -32.19 41.34 -15.81
CA ASP A 385 -32.56 39.97 -15.42
C ASP A 385 -31.85 38.89 -16.27
N TRP A 386 -30.82 39.26 -17.03
CA TRP A 386 -30.10 38.33 -17.94
C TRP A 386 -29.56 37.08 -17.24
N GLY A 387 -29.20 37.17 -15.96
CA GLY A 387 -28.74 36.02 -15.17
C GLY A 387 -29.85 34.99 -14.96
N ALA A 388 -31.10 35.43 -14.82
CA ALA A 388 -32.26 34.54 -14.75
C ALA A 388 -32.53 33.85 -16.09
N ASP A 389 -32.39 34.60 -17.19
CA ASP A 389 -32.50 34.05 -18.56
C ASP A 389 -31.41 33.00 -18.80
N LEU A 390 -30.16 33.30 -18.44
CA LEU A 390 -29.02 32.41 -18.69
C LEU A 390 -29.15 31.07 -17.95
N VAL A 391 -29.65 31.09 -16.70
CA VAL A 391 -29.90 29.84 -15.95
C VAL A 391 -31.24 29.19 -16.30
N LYS A 392 -32.01 29.72 -17.26
CA LYS A 392 -33.31 29.20 -17.70
C LYS A 392 -34.38 29.16 -16.60
N ALA A 393 -34.40 30.17 -15.72
CA ALA A 393 -35.41 30.28 -14.67
C ALA A 393 -36.83 30.61 -15.20
N PRO A 394 -37.01 31.48 -16.21
CA PRO A 394 -38.33 31.79 -16.77
C PRO A 394 -39.11 30.58 -17.28
N GLU A 395 -38.43 29.59 -17.85
CA GLU A 395 -39.00 28.33 -18.32
C GLU A 395 -39.64 27.54 -17.17
N VAL A 396 -38.99 27.56 -16.01
CA VAL A 396 -39.47 26.91 -14.79
C VAL A 396 -40.67 27.65 -14.21
N TRP A 397 -40.63 28.99 -14.21
CA TRP A 397 -41.74 29.82 -13.76
C TRP A 397 -42.99 29.63 -14.63
N ALA A 398 -42.82 29.44 -15.94
CA ALA A 398 -43.92 29.11 -16.85
C ALA A 398 -44.60 27.76 -16.52
N LYS A 399 -43.95 26.89 -15.76
CA LYS A 399 -44.53 25.65 -15.21
C LYS A 399 -45.16 25.84 -13.82
N GLY A 400 -45.10 27.04 -13.25
CA GLY A 400 -45.69 27.37 -11.94
C GLY A 400 -44.82 27.01 -10.75
N TYR A 401 -43.54 26.68 -10.96
CA TYR A 401 -42.58 26.46 -9.89
C TYR A 401 -41.77 27.75 -9.67
N THR A 402 -41.86 28.30 -8.47
CA THR A 402 -41.40 29.67 -8.17
C THR A 402 -40.54 29.73 -6.91
N GLY A 403 -40.23 28.57 -6.30
CA GLY A 403 -39.56 28.50 -5.00
C GLY A 403 -40.52 28.53 -3.81
N LYS A 404 -41.83 28.67 -4.05
CA LYS A 404 -42.84 28.75 -3.00
C LYS A 404 -42.76 27.58 -2.01
N GLY A 405 -42.67 27.91 -0.73
CA GLY A 405 -42.61 26.94 0.36
C GLY A 405 -41.22 26.36 0.61
N VAL A 406 -40.19 26.92 -0.02
CA VAL A 406 -38.78 26.61 0.26
C VAL A 406 -38.16 27.76 1.05
N ILE A 407 -37.38 27.41 2.08
CA ILE A 407 -36.60 28.36 2.88
C ILE A 407 -35.14 28.25 2.45
N VAL A 408 -34.56 29.39 2.06
CA VAL A 408 -33.14 29.52 1.72
C VAL A 408 -32.47 30.37 2.80
N ALA A 409 -31.55 29.78 3.56
CA ALA A 409 -30.75 30.53 4.52
C ALA A 409 -29.56 31.20 3.83
N VAL A 410 -29.40 32.49 4.09
CA VAL A 410 -28.31 33.31 3.57
C VAL A 410 -27.36 33.59 4.73
N LEU A 411 -26.23 32.89 4.74
CA LEU A 411 -25.18 33.05 5.74
C LEU A 411 -24.17 34.07 5.23
N ASP A 412 -24.33 35.32 5.66
CA ASP A 412 -23.65 36.46 5.05
C ASP A 412 -23.56 37.66 6.01
N THR A 413 -23.49 38.90 5.50
CA THR A 413 -23.42 40.16 6.27
C THR A 413 -24.76 40.61 6.87
N GLY A 414 -25.80 39.78 6.77
CA GLY A 414 -27.18 40.11 7.12
C GLY A 414 -28.03 40.36 5.87
N VAL A 415 -29.28 40.79 6.07
CA VAL A 415 -30.20 41.14 4.97
C VAL A 415 -31.00 42.39 5.36
N ASP A 416 -31.12 43.37 4.47
CA ASP A 416 -32.10 44.45 4.63
C ASP A 416 -33.53 43.92 4.43
N ARG A 417 -34.08 43.37 5.52
CA ARG A 417 -35.44 42.83 5.55
C ARG A 417 -36.54 43.86 5.30
N ASN A 418 -36.23 45.16 5.33
CA ASN A 418 -37.17 46.24 5.07
C ASN A 418 -37.16 46.69 3.61
N HIS A 419 -36.26 46.15 2.79
CA HIS A 419 -36.21 46.42 1.36
C HIS A 419 -37.55 46.04 0.72
N SER A 420 -38.15 46.98 -0.02
CA SER A 420 -39.47 46.82 -0.65
C SER A 420 -39.55 45.58 -1.54
N ASP A 421 -38.44 45.24 -2.18
CA ASP A 421 -38.29 44.09 -3.07
C ASP A 421 -37.86 42.78 -2.39
N LEU A 422 -37.74 42.76 -1.05
CA LEU A 422 -37.40 41.55 -0.28
C LEU A 422 -38.35 41.30 0.90
N SER A 423 -38.92 42.35 1.48
CA SER A 423 -39.69 42.29 2.74
C SER A 423 -40.78 41.21 2.76
N ASN A 424 -41.47 40.99 1.64
CA ASN A 424 -42.49 39.94 1.52
C ASN A 424 -41.91 38.52 1.52
N ASN A 425 -40.64 38.36 1.19
CA ASN A 425 -39.92 37.09 1.11
C ASN A 425 -38.97 36.84 2.28
N ILE A 426 -38.96 37.68 3.30
CA ILE A 426 -38.20 37.39 4.51
C ILE A 426 -38.91 36.29 5.32
N TRP A 427 -38.15 35.26 5.68
CA TRP A 427 -38.56 34.21 6.61
C TRP A 427 -38.78 34.81 7.99
N LYS A 428 -39.81 34.32 8.68
CA LYS A 428 -40.13 34.70 10.04
C LYS A 428 -40.20 33.45 10.90
N ASN A 429 -39.49 33.43 12.03
CA ASN A 429 -39.68 32.41 13.05
C ASN A 429 -41.08 32.62 13.65
N THR A 430 -42.04 31.78 13.27
CA THR A 430 -43.42 31.88 13.79
C THR A 430 -43.57 31.38 15.22
N LYS A 431 -42.50 30.82 15.80
CA LYS A 431 -42.48 30.33 17.18
C LYS A 431 -42.05 31.42 18.18
N GLU A 432 -41.47 32.52 17.70
CA GLU A 432 -41.06 33.67 18.51
C GLU A 432 -42.15 34.74 18.64
N ILE A 433 -42.28 35.31 19.84
CA ILE A 433 -43.12 36.49 20.10
C ILE A 433 -42.21 37.72 20.08
N ALA A 434 -42.23 38.41 18.95
CA ALA A 434 -41.33 39.54 18.70
C ALA A 434 -41.28 40.59 19.82
N GLY A 435 -40.08 40.78 20.37
CA GLY A 435 -39.72 41.88 21.27
C GLY A 435 -40.12 41.63 22.73
N ASN A 436 -40.33 40.38 23.13
CA ASN A 436 -40.68 40.04 24.51
C ASN A 436 -39.45 39.77 25.39
N GLY A 437 -38.24 39.75 24.80
CA GLY A 437 -36.97 39.52 25.48
C GLY A 437 -36.72 38.07 25.89
N LYS A 438 -37.40 37.10 25.26
CA LYS A 438 -37.32 35.67 25.58
C LYS A 438 -36.98 34.84 24.34
N ASP A 439 -36.49 33.64 24.59
CA ASP A 439 -36.38 32.55 23.62
C ASP A 439 -37.63 31.69 23.80
N ASP A 440 -38.65 31.94 22.98
CA ASP A 440 -39.98 31.33 23.14
C ASP A 440 -40.03 29.90 22.60
N ASP A 441 -39.18 29.58 21.63
CA ASP A 441 -39.10 28.25 21.02
C ASP A 441 -38.02 27.33 21.63
N GLY A 442 -37.20 27.87 22.52
CA GLY A 442 -36.16 27.17 23.26
C GLY A 442 -34.97 26.75 22.40
N ASN A 443 -34.74 27.43 21.28
CA ASN A 443 -33.67 27.11 20.33
C ASN A 443 -32.30 27.68 20.74
N GLY A 444 -32.25 28.49 21.80
CA GLY A 444 -31.05 29.14 22.34
C GLY A 444 -30.87 30.60 21.91
N TYR A 445 -31.79 31.18 21.14
CA TYR A 445 -31.64 32.48 20.50
C TYR A 445 -32.83 33.40 20.80
N ILE A 446 -32.62 34.38 21.69
CA ILE A 446 -33.67 35.30 22.16
C ILE A 446 -34.21 36.17 21.03
N ASP A 447 -35.53 36.15 20.81
CA ASP A 447 -36.22 36.99 19.83
C ASP A 447 -35.64 36.86 18.39
N ASP A 448 -35.23 35.67 17.95
CA ASP A 448 -34.66 35.41 16.61
C ASP A 448 -35.70 35.41 15.46
N VAL A 449 -36.66 36.33 15.55
CA VAL A 449 -37.85 36.47 14.69
C VAL A 449 -37.52 36.46 13.20
N TYR A 450 -36.38 37.03 12.80
CA TYR A 450 -35.93 37.15 11.41
C TYR A 450 -34.52 36.57 11.22
N GLY A 451 -34.17 35.56 12.03
CA GLY A 451 -32.85 34.97 12.05
C GLY A 451 -31.96 35.46 13.18
N TRP A 452 -30.70 35.03 13.15
CA TRP A 452 -29.72 35.32 14.19
C TRP A 452 -28.44 35.96 13.64
N ASN A 453 -27.83 36.85 14.45
CA ASN A 453 -26.52 37.45 14.22
C ASN A 453 -25.49 36.80 15.14
N PHE A 454 -24.64 35.95 14.55
CA PHE A 454 -23.55 35.25 15.23
C PHE A 454 -22.31 36.13 15.47
N VAL A 455 -22.21 37.29 14.81
CA VAL A 455 -21.09 38.22 14.99
C VAL A 455 -21.24 38.97 16.31
N ASP A 456 -22.44 39.51 16.56
CA ASP A 456 -22.72 40.31 17.76
C ASP A 456 -23.58 39.58 18.79
N ASN A 457 -23.88 38.29 18.53
CA ASN A 457 -24.69 37.41 19.36
C ASN A 457 -26.04 38.02 19.78
N ASN A 458 -26.83 38.45 18.79
CA ASN A 458 -28.15 39.05 18.99
C ASN A 458 -29.09 38.80 17.80
N ASN A 459 -30.32 39.31 17.87
CA ASN A 459 -31.35 39.16 16.83
C ASN A 459 -31.31 40.22 15.72
N ASN A 460 -30.27 41.07 15.68
CA ASN A 460 -30.13 42.09 14.64
C ASN A 460 -29.41 41.53 13.41
N THR A 461 -30.19 41.03 12.46
CA THR A 461 -29.73 40.50 11.17
C THR A 461 -29.69 41.55 10.04
N LEU A 462 -29.86 42.83 10.34
CA LEU A 462 -29.85 43.88 9.32
C LEU A 462 -28.48 44.01 8.66
N ASP A 463 -28.49 44.17 7.34
CA ASP A 463 -27.29 44.36 6.54
C ASP A 463 -26.91 45.84 6.43
N VAL A 464 -25.70 46.18 6.84
CA VAL A 464 -25.09 47.50 6.63
C VAL A 464 -24.02 47.44 5.54
N ASN A 465 -23.52 46.24 5.22
CA ASN A 465 -22.42 46.05 4.27
C ASN A 465 -22.90 46.07 2.81
N SER A 466 -24.10 45.54 2.54
CA SER A 466 -24.77 45.32 1.24
C SER A 466 -24.61 43.95 0.60
N HIS A 467 -23.62 43.15 0.99
CA HIS A 467 -23.33 41.88 0.32
C HIS A 467 -24.47 40.87 0.49
N GLY A 468 -24.92 40.61 1.72
CA GLY A 468 -25.98 39.64 1.99
C GLY A 468 -27.35 40.06 1.45
N THR A 469 -27.65 41.37 1.39
CA THR A 469 -28.85 41.90 0.73
C THR A 469 -28.81 41.60 -0.77
N HIS A 470 -27.68 41.84 -1.43
CA HIS A 470 -27.49 41.59 -2.85
C HIS A 470 -27.65 40.11 -3.21
N VAL A 471 -27.04 39.23 -2.42
CA VAL A 471 -27.19 37.77 -2.54
C VAL A 471 -28.67 37.36 -2.37
N SER A 472 -29.36 37.94 -1.39
CA SER A 472 -30.77 37.65 -1.11
C SER A 472 -31.71 38.07 -2.25
N GLY A 473 -31.46 39.23 -2.88
CA GLY A 473 -32.21 39.69 -4.06
C GLY A 473 -32.06 38.76 -5.26
N THR A 474 -30.86 38.22 -5.47
CA THR A 474 -30.60 37.27 -6.56
C THR A 474 -31.40 35.96 -6.35
N ILE A 475 -31.52 35.50 -5.11
CA ILE A 475 -32.30 34.30 -4.78
C ILE A 475 -33.80 34.57 -4.88
N ALA A 476 -34.30 35.62 -4.22
CA ALA A 476 -35.75 35.78 -3.97
C ALA A 476 -36.24 37.25 -4.00
N GLY A 477 -35.67 38.10 -4.85
CA GLY A 477 -36.28 39.38 -5.22
C GLY A 477 -37.72 39.18 -5.68
N VAL A 478 -38.64 40.01 -5.18
CA VAL A 478 -40.08 39.81 -5.36
C VAL A 478 -40.48 40.13 -6.79
N LYS A 479 -41.22 39.24 -7.45
CA LYS A 479 -41.79 39.54 -8.77
C LYS A 479 -42.92 40.59 -8.68
N ASN A 480 -42.58 41.87 -8.73
CA ASN A 480 -43.50 43.01 -8.53
C ASN A 480 -43.32 44.15 -9.57
N ASN A 481 -42.47 43.97 -10.58
CA ASN A 481 -42.07 44.97 -11.58
C ASN A 481 -41.27 46.17 -11.03
N ILE A 482 -40.64 46.01 -9.87
CA ILE A 482 -39.70 46.94 -9.26
C ILE A 482 -38.39 46.19 -9.12
N GLY A 483 -37.25 46.84 -9.37
CA GLY A 483 -35.96 46.23 -9.02
C GLY A 483 -35.62 45.00 -9.86
N VAL A 484 -35.58 43.82 -9.20
CA VAL A 484 -35.14 42.55 -9.79
C VAL A 484 -36.11 41.42 -9.49
N THR A 485 -36.17 40.41 -10.36
CA THR A 485 -36.88 39.16 -10.04
C THR A 485 -35.87 38.08 -9.65
N GLY A 486 -35.89 37.64 -8.39
CA GLY A 486 -35.02 36.56 -7.94
C GLY A 486 -35.33 35.23 -8.64
N ILE A 487 -34.32 34.36 -8.75
CA ILE A 487 -34.45 33.04 -9.41
C ILE A 487 -35.61 32.23 -8.83
N ALA A 488 -35.79 32.28 -7.52
CA ALA A 488 -36.88 31.65 -6.78
C ALA A 488 -37.71 32.72 -6.04
N TYR A 489 -38.38 33.59 -6.81
CA TYR A 489 -39.07 34.79 -6.31
C TYR A 489 -40.22 34.58 -5.30
N ASP A 490 -40.64 33.34 -4.99
CA ASP A 490 -41.58 33.03 -3.90
C ASP A 490 -40.93 32.25 -2.72
N ALA A 491 -39.62 31.99 -2.78
CA ALA A 491 -38.88 31.39 -1.68
C ALA A 491 -38.78 32.36 -0.49
N LYS A 492 -38.52 31.81 0.70
CA LYS A 492 -38.29 32.61 1.91
C LYS A 492 -36.81 32.68 2.24
N ILE A 493 -36.28 33.89 2.42
CA ILE A 493 -34.90 34.14 2.86
C ILE A 493 -34.84 34.11 4.37
N MET A 494 -34.02 33.23 4.93
CA MET A 494 -33.67 33.24 6.35
C MET A 494 -32.31 33.94 6.53
N PRO A 495 -32.29 35.20 7.02
CA PRO A 495 -31.05 35.91 7.28
C PRO A 495 -30.26 35.23 8.40
N VAL A 496 -29.00 34.89 8.16
CA VAL A 496 -28.11 34.40 9.22
C VAL A 496 -26.82 35.21 9.11
N LYS A 497 -26.65 36.19 10.00
CA LYS A 497 -25.50 37.10 9.93
C LYS A 497 -24.29 36.44 10.58
N VAL A 498 -23.37 35.96 9.75
CA VAL A 498 -22.09 35.33 10.18
C VAL A 498 -20.89 36.18 9.78
N LEU A 499 -21.09 37.22 8.96
CA LEU A 499 -20.09 38.22 8.60
C LEU A 499 -20.50 39.59 9.17
N GLY A 500 -19.53 40.29 9.75
CA GLY A 500 -19.71 41.63 10.29
C GLY A 500 -19.87 42.67 9.20
N ASP A 501 -20.00 43.93 9.60
CA ASP A 501 -20.21 45.05 8.67
C ASP A 501 -19.00 45.33 7.77
N ASN A 502 -17.82 44.80 8.15
CA ASN A 502 -16.61 44.78 7.34
C ASN A 502 -16.54 43.62 6.33
N GLY A 503 -17.54 42.73 6.29
CA GLY A 503 -17.56 41.57 5.41
C GLY A 503 -16.73 40.37 5.89
N SER A 504 -16.30 40.35 7.16
CA SER A 504 -15.49 39.27 7.74
C SER A 504 -16.17 38.63 8.94
N GLY A 505 -15.86 37.37 9.24
CA GLY A 505 -16.44 36.62 10.35
C GLY A 505 -15.51 35.52 10.87
N GLU A 506 -15.98 34.78 11.87
CA GLU A 506 -15.25 33.67 12.48
C GLU A 506 -15.81 32.32 12.03
N ASP A 507 -14.92 31.32 11.85
CA ASP A 507 -15.31 29.97 11.43
C ASP A 507 -16.36 29.33 12.35
N LEU A 508 -16.26 29.56 13.66
CA LEU A 508 -17.23 29.06 14.64
C LEU A 508 -18.62 29.65 14.40
N GLY A 509 -18.71 30.95 14.08
CA GLY A 509 -19.96 31.61 13.74
C GLY A 509 -20.58 31.05 12.46
N VAL A 510 -19.76 30.74 11.45
CA VAL A 510 -20.21 30.07 10.23
C VAL A 510 -20.75 28.66 10.53
N ALA A 511 -20.00 27.84 11.28
CA ALA A 511 -20.42 26.49 11.62
C ALA A 511 -21.71 26.47 12.46
N GLN A 512 -21.85 27.38 13.43
CA GLN A 512 -23.07 27.54 14.22
C GLN A 512 -24.23 28.06 13.37
N GLY A 513 -23.98 29.01 12.47
CA GLY A 513 -24.96 29.51 11.52
C GLY A 513 -25.53 28.42 10.61
N ILE A 514 -24.69 27.50 10.13
CA ILE A 514 -25.15 26.37 9.31
C ILE A 514 -26.09 25.48 10.13
N ARG A 515 -25.72 25.17 11.37
CA ARG A 515 -26.55 24.35 12.27
C ARG A 515 -27.86 25.05 12.62
N TYR A 516 -27.81 26.35 12.89
CA TYR A 516 -28.98 27.19 13.12
C TYR A 516 -29.95 27.13 11.95
N ALA A 517 -29.46 27.36 10.73
CA ALA A 517 -30.27 27.31 9.52
C ALA A 517 -30.99 25.96 9.36
N VAL A 518 -30.25 24.87 9.53
CA VAL A 518 -30.80 23.50 9.47
C VAL A 518 -31.88 23.29 10.53
N ASN A 519 -31.60 23.66 11.79
CA ASN A 519 -32.51 23.43 12.91
C ASN A 519 -33.78 24.29 12.83
N ASN A 520 -33.70 25.46 12.19
CA ASN A 520 -34.83 26.35 11.93
C ASN A 520 -35.52 26.09 10.58
N GLY A 521 -35.20 24.99 9.91
CA GLY A 521 -35.98 24.45 8.79
C GLY A 521 -35.58 24.97 7.41
N ALA A 522 -34.37 25.53 7.27
CA ALA A 522 -33.82 25.83 5.95
C ALA A 522 -33.78 24.56 5.08
N ASN A 523 -34.07 24.71 3.80
CA ASN A 523 -33.96 23.65 2.80
C ASN A 523 -32.69 23.80 1.96
N VAL A 524 -32.24 25.04 1.77
CA VAL A 524 -31.00 25.39 1.07
C VAL A 524 -30.22 26.37 1.93
N ILE A 525 -28.90 26.24 1.94
CA ILE A 525 -27.98 27.17 2.58
C ILE A 525 -27.06 27.75 1.51
N ASN A 526 -27.04 29.07 1.39
CA ASN A 526 -26.14 29.80 0.51
C ASN A 526 -24.94 30.33 1.32
N LEU A 527 -23.73 29.87 0.99
CA LEU A 527 -22.46 30.32 1.57
C LEU A 527 -21.67 31.10 0.52
N SER A 528 -21.79 32.43 0.56
CA SER A 528 -21.04 33.35 -0.30
C SER A 528 -19.81 33.89 0.43
N LEU A 529 -19.03 32.97 0.99
CA LEU A 529 -17.85 33.19 1.84
C LEU A 529 -16.83 32.06 1.62
N GLY A 530 -15.59 32.27 2.06
CA GLY A 530 -14.60 31.20 2.06
C GLY A 530 -13.25 31.59 2.67
N SER A 531 -12.40 30.59 2.85
CA SER A 531 -11.04 30.68 3.38
C SER A 531 -10.13 29.63 2.72
N ASP A 532 -8.82 29.87 2.71
CA ASP A 532 -7.85 28.96 2.06
C ASP A 532 -7.66 27.64 2.82
N GLU A 533 -7.90 27.65 4.14
CA GLU A 533 -7.61 26.52 5.02
C GLU A 533 -8.88 25.71 5.37
N PRO A 534 -8.79 24.37 5.46
CA PRO A 534 -9.90 23.56 5.92
C PRO A 534 -10.20 23.81 7.41
N ASN A 535 -11.48 23.76 7.76
CA ASN A 535 -11.95 23.84 9.13
C ASN A 535 -12.92 22.70 9.45
N SER A 536 -12.61 21.91 10.48
CA SER A 536 -13.38 20.72 10.88
C SER A 536 -14.78 21.03 11.41
N ASP A 537 -14.97 22.19 12.05
CA ASP A 537 -16.27 22.60 12.56
C ASP A 537 -17.22 22.94 11.41
N ILE A 538 -16.71 23.62 10.38
CA ILE A 538 -17.46 23.89 9.15
C ILE A 538 -17.72 22.59 8.38
N GLU A 539 -16.72 21.71 8.21
CA GLU A 539 -16.91 20.40 7.54
C GLU A 539 -18.03 19.60 8.21
N SER A 540 -17.98 19.51 9.54
CA SER A 540 -18.99 18.77 10.33
C SER A 540 -20.37 19.43 10.29
N ALA A 541 -20.46 20.75 10.13
CA ALA A 541 -21.72 21.46 9.99
C ALA A 541 -22.33 21.27 8.59
N VAL A 542 -21.50 21.29 7.53
CA VAL A 542 -21.92 20.96 6.16
C VAL A 542 -22.39 19.50 6.07
N GLN A 543 -21.65 18.57 6.68
CA GLN A 543 -22.07 17.17 6.79
C GLN A 543 -23.41 17.05 7.54
N TYR A 544 -23.59 17.79 8.64
CA TYR A 544 -24.85 17.82 9.39
C TYR A 544 -26.01 18.29 8.51
N ALA A 545 -25.84 19.39 7.75
CA ALA A 545 -26.84 19.88 6.81
C ALA A 545 -27.24 18.81 5.79
N ALA A 546 -26.25 18.19 5.13
CA ALA A 546 -26.49 17.12 4.17
C ALA A 546 -27.23 15.92 4.80
N SER A 547 -26.87 15.53 6.03
CA SER A 547 -27.52 14.43 6.75
C SER A 547 -28.99 14.70 7.09
N LYS A 548 -29.39 15.98 7.15
CA LYS A 548 -30.76 16.44 7.37
C LYS A 548 -31.51 16.75 6.08
N GLY A 549 -30.90 16.50 4.92
CA GLY A 549 -31.48 16.80 3.61
C GLY A 549 -31.49 18.29 3.26
N VAL A 550 -30.62 19.09 3.89
CA VAL A 550 -30.41 20.50 3.57
C VAL A 550 -29.22 20.63 2.63
N ILE A 551 -29.42 21.34 1.53
CA ILE A 551 -28.41 21.45 0.46
C ILE A 551 -27.56 22.69 0.71
N VAL A 552 -26.24 22.54 0.73
CA VAL A 552 -25.30 23.65 0.93
C VAL A 552 -24.67 24.04 -0.42
N VAL A 553 -24.72 25.32 -0.76
CA VAL A 553 -24.18 25.89 -2.00
C VAL A 553 -23.05 26.85 -1.63
N MET A 554 -21.88 26.67 -2.22
CA MET A 554 -20.62 27.27 -1.74
C MET A 554 -19.86 27.94 -2.87
N ALA A 555 -19.48 29.20 -2.65
CA ALA A 555 -18.69 29.99 -3.61
C ALA A 555 -17.28 29.40 -3.80
N ALA A 556 -16.82 29.26 -5.05
CA ALA A 556 -15.52 28.67 -5.35
C ALA A 556 -14.31 29.54 -4.98
N GLY A 557 -14.49 30.87 -4.88
CA GLY A 557 -13.44 31.84 -4.58
C GLY A 557 -13.07 32.70 -5.79
N ASN A 558 -12.46 33.86 -5.52
CA ASN A 558 -12.26 34.95 -6.48
C ASN A 558 -10.77 35.28 -6.73
N SER A 559 -9.88 34.29 -6.68
CA SER A 559 -8.42 34.48 -6.72
C SER A 559 -7.76 33.95 -8.00
N SER A 560 -8.55 33.60 -9.02
CA SER A 560 -8.07 32.91 -10.25
C SER A 560 -7.28 31.63 -9.93
N GLY A 561 -7.60 30.96 -8.83
CA GLY A 561 -6.93 29.72 -8.41
C GLY A 561 -7.33 28.53 -9.29
N SER A 562 -6.46 27.53 -9.41
CA SER A 562 -6.72 26.31 -10.20
C SER A 562 -7.70 25.33 -9.55
N GLU A 563 -8.15 25.63 -8.33
CA GLU A 563 -9.08 24.79 -7.57
C GLU A 563 -9.86 25.68 -6.57
N PRO A 564 -11.05 25.26 -6.09
CA PRO A 564 -11.86 26.07 -5.17
C PRO A 564 -11.19 26.28 -3.81
N ILE A 565 -11.63 27.26 -3.03
CA ILE A 565 -11.27 27.39 -1.60
C ILE A 565 -12.27 26.64 -0.69
N TYR A 566 -12.05 26.65 0.63
CA TYR A 566 -13.02 26.10 1.59
C TYR A 566 -14.12 27.14 1.89
N PRO A 567 -15.37 26.73 2.12
CA PRO A 567 -15.85 25.34 2.24
C PRO A 567 -16.16 24.63 0.90
N ALA A 568 -16.05 25.29 -0.26
CA ALA A 568 -16.47 24.71 -1.55
C ALA A 568 -15.78 23.38 -1.90
N ARG A 569 -14.53 23.15 -1.48
CA ARG A 569 -13.85 21.85 -1.62
C ARG A 569 -14.58 20.68 -0.94
N TYR A 570 -15.42 20.93 0.07
CA TYR A 570 -16.24 19.89 0.71
C TYR A 570 -17.33 19.32 -0.20
N ALA A 571 -17.59 19.94 -1.36
CA ALA A 571 -18.51 19.41 -2.38
C ALA A 571 -18.13 17.99 -2.84
N ASN A 572 -16.88 17.55 -2.65
CA ASN A 572 -16.45 16.18 -2.96
C ASN A 572 -17.24 15.13 -2.16
N LYS A 573 -17.81 15.53 -1.03
CA LYS A 573 -18.68 14.71 -0.18
C LYS A 573 -20.10 15.29 -0.09
N TRP A 574 -20.25 16.61 0.10
CA TRP A 574 -21.51 17.27 0.46
C TRP A 574 -21.64 18.68 -0.14
N GLY A 575 -22.81 19.01 -0.68
CA GLY A 575 -23.08 20.33 -1.27
C GLY A 575 -22.48 20.53 -2.67
N LEU A 576 -22.56 21.77 -3.15
CA LEU A 576 -22.16 22.18 -4.50
C LEU A 576 -21.16 23.34 -4.44
N ALA A 577 -20.09 23.24 -5.22
CA ALA A 577 -19.15 24.33 -5.46
C ALA A 577 -19.61 25.14 -6.69
N VAL A 578 -19.50 26.47 -6.62
CA VAL A 578 -20.01 27.36 -7.68
C VAL A 578 -18.95 28.32 -8.19
N GLY A 579 -18.60 28.16 -9.47
CA GLY A 579 -17.82 29.11 -10.26
C GLY A 579 -18.67 30.22 -10.88
N ALA A 580 -18.02 31.30 -11.32
CA ALA A 580 -18.68 32.43 -11.94
C ALA A 580 -18.43 32.47 -13.46
N VAL A 581 -19.48 32.78 -14.23
CA VAL A 581 -19.41 33.13 -15.65
C VAL A 581 -19.96 34.53 -15.90
N ASP A 582 -19.62 35.12 -17.04
CA ASP A 582 -20.24 36.34 -17.54
C ASP A 582 -21.44 36.07 -18.47
N LYS A 583 -22.01 37.13 -19.04
CA LYS A 583 -23.17 37.06 -19.95
C LYS A 583 -22.90 36.40 -21.31
N TYR A 584 -21.64 36.11 -21.62
CA TYR A 584 -21.23 35.40 -22.83
C TYR A 584 -20.90 33.94 -22.53
N GLU A 585 -21.24 33.44 -21.34
CA GLU A 585 -20.92 32.08 -20.85
C GLU A 585 -19.42 31.84 -20.68
N GLU A 586 -18.61 32.91 -20.66
CA GLU A 586 -17.18 32.80 -20.44
C GLU A 586 -16.90 32.76 -18.92
N MET A 587 -15.99 31.90 -18.51
CA MET A 587 -15.53 31.84 -17.12
C MET A 587 -14.99 33.21 -16.69
N ALA A 588 -15.50 33.72 -15.57
CA ALA A 588 -15.07 35.01 -15.06
C ALA A 588 -13.58 34.95 -14.69
N TYR A 589 -12.82 35.97 -15.09
CA TYR A 589 -11.35 35.96 -14.96
C TYR A 589 -10.86 35.75 -13.51
N PHE A 590 -11.68 36.12 -12.52
CA PHE A 590 -11.37 35.96 -11.09
C PHE A 590 -11.81 34.61 -10.52
N SER A 591 -12.68 33.86 -11.19
CA SER A 591 -13.27 32.63 -10.64
C SER A 591 -12.20 31.57 -10.43
N ASN A 592 -12.15 30.98 -9.24
CA ASN A 592 -11.36 29.79 -9.02
C ASN A 592 -11.94 28.62 -9.82
N GLU A 593 -11.07 27.86 -10.50
CA GLU A 593 -11.42 26.73 -11.35
C GLU A 593 -11.87 25.49 -10.54
N ALA A 594 -12.46 24.51 -11.23
CA ALA A 594 -12.96 23.27 -10.63
C ALA A 594 -11.85 22.32 -10.14
N GLY A 595 -10.68 22.39 -10.75
CA GLY A 595 -9.51 21.55 -10.46
C GLY A 595 -9.53 20.19 -11.18
N PRO A 596 -8.41 19.45 -11.11
CA PRO A 596 -8.24 18.20 -11.86
C PRO A 596 -9.05 17.02 -11.28
N ASN A 597 -9.50 17.13 -10.04
CA ASN A 597 -10.26 16.09 -9.35
C ASN A 597 -11.75 16.37 -9.46
N THR A 598 -12.53 15.38 -9.88
CA THR A 598 -13.98 15.55 -10.03
C THR A 598 -14.63 16.00 -8.73
N LEU A 599 -15.28 17.16 -8.80
CA LEU A 599 -16.01 17.82 -7.74
C LEU A 599 -17.40 18.16 -8.28
N PRO A 600 -18.51 18.07 -7.52
CA PRO A 600 -19.79 18.70 -7.84
C PRO A 600 -19.65 20.23 -7.94
N TYR A 601 -19.03 20.66 -9.03
CA TYR A 601 -18.71 22.03 -9.39
C TYR A 601 -19.50 22.38 -10.65
N ILE A 602 -20.24 23.47 -10.59
CA ILE A 602 -20.96 24.04 -11.72
C ILE A 602 -20.71 25.54 -11.77
N THR A 603 -20.99 26.17 -12.91
CA THR A 603 -20.88 27.61 -13.08
C THR A 603 -22.25 28.27 -13.11
N ALA A 604 -22.30 29.55 -12.74
CA ALA A 604 -23.49 30.38 -12.81
C ALA A 604 -23.12 31.88 -13.00
N PRO A 605 -24.07 32.73 -13.40
CA PRO A 605 -23.83 34.16 -13.62
C PRO A 605 -23.20 34.85 -12.40
N GLY A 606 -22.03 35.46 -12.57
CA GLY A 606 -21.30 36.10 -11.47
C GLY A 606 -20.58 37.41 -11.83
N VAL A 607 -20.76 37.93 -13.05
CA VAL A 607 -20.16 39.21 -13.50
C VAL A 607 -21.27 40.20 -13.86
N ASP A 608 -21.23 41.42 -13.35
CA ASP A 608 -22.25 42.46 -13.56
C ASP A 608 -23.67 41.99 -13.21
N ILE A 609 -23.79 41.33 -12.05
CA ILE A 609 -25.07 40.85 -11.53
C ILE A 609 -25.77 41.97 -10.78
N TYR A 610 -26.89 42.44 -11.33
CA TYR A 610 -27.71 43.50 -10.74
C TYR A 610 -28.66 42.91 -9.68
N SER A 611 -28.67 43.48 -8.47
CA SER A 611 -29.56 43.02 -7.38
C SER A 611 -29.83 44.12 -6.35
N THR A 612 -30.57 43.79 -5.30
CA THR A 612 -30.96 44.68 -4.20
C THR A 612 -29.77 45.11 -3.33
N LEU A 613 -29.83 46.33 -2.80
CA LEU A 613 -28.86 46.89 -1.85
C LEU A 613 -29.62 47.54 -0.68
N PRO A 614 -29.03 47.62 0.53
CA PRO A 614 -29.70 48.21 1.68
C PRO A 614 -30.23 49.62 1.41
N GLY A 615 -31.41 49.94 1.97
CA GLY A 615 -32.02 51.27 1.84
C GLY A 615 -32.83 51.47 0.55
N ASN A 616 -33.40 50.40 -0.01
CA ASN A 616 -34.15 50.40 -1.28
C ASN A 616 -33.32 50.82 -2.50
N TYR A 617 -32.02 50.57 -2.48
CA TYR A 617 -31.14 50.78 -3.62
C TYR A 617 -30.95 49.48 -4.40
N TYR A 618 -30.37 49.59 -5.59
CA TYR A 618 -30.02 48.47 -6.44
C TYR A 618 -28.67 48.75 -7.11
N GLY A 619 -27.92 47.72 -7.45
CA GLY A 619 -26.63 47.88 -8.13
C GLY A 619 -26.05 46.55 -8.55
N SER A 620 -24.96 46.62 -9.34
CA SER A 620 -24.24 45.44 -9.81
C SER A 620 -23.07 45.07 -8.90
N LYS A 621 -22.81 43.77 -8.76
CA LYS A 621 -21.58 43.22 -8.14
C LYS A 621 -21.01 42.06 -8.95
N ASP A 622 -19.72 41.82 -8.76
CA ASP A 622 -18.96 40.71 -9.34
C ASP A 622 -18.51 39.73 -8.25
N GLY A 623 -18.50 38.43 -8.57
CA GLY A 623 -17.90 37.39 -7.74
C GLY A 623 -18.59 36.03 -7.87
N THR A 624 -17.89 34.97 -7.45
CA THR A 624 -18.53 33.67 -7.19
C THR A 624 -19.62 33.78 -6.12
N SER A 625 -19.55 34.83 -5.28
CA SER A 625 -20.62 35.22 -4.35
C SER A 625 -21.93 35.61 -5.04
N MET A 626 -21.90 36.07 -6.28
CA MET A 626 -23.11 36.37 -7.07
C MET A 626 -23.55 35.16 -7.90
N ALA A 627 -22.63 34.25 -8.27
CA ALA A 627 -22.97 32.99 -8.91
C ALA A 627 -23.67 31.99 -7.97
N THR A 628 -23.18 31.88 -6.73
CA THR A 628 -23.74 30.98 -5.69
C THR A 628 -25.26 31.16 -5.47
N PRO A 629 -25.81 32.39 -5.32
CA PRO A 629 -27.24 32.58 -5.13
C PRO A 629 -28.11 32.21 -6.33
N HIS A 630 -27.59 32.28 -7.57
CA HIS A 630 -28.34 31.76 -8.73
C HIS A 630 -28.59 30.26 -8.55
N VAL A 631 -27.55 29.51 -8.18
CA VAL A 631 -27.62 28.07 -7.95
C VAL A 631 -28.52 27.73 -6.77
N ALA A 632 -28.41 28.46 -5.66
CA ALA A 632 -29.31 28.30 -4.52
C ALA A 632 -30.77 28.53 -4.91
N GLY A 633 -31.04 29.53 -5.75
CA GLY A 633 -32.36 29.77 -6.34
C GLY A 633 -32.85 28.62 -7.22
N VAL A 634 -32.02 28.09 -8.12
CA VAL A 634 -32.39 26.92 -8.95
C VAL A 634 -32.72 25.71 -8.10
N ILE A 635 -31.95 25.44 -7.03
CA ILE A 635 -32.24 24.35 -6.10
C ILE A 635 -33.56 24.60 -5.35
N ALA A 636 -33.86 25.86 -4.99
CA ALA A 636 -35.16 26.20 -4.43
C ALA A 636 -36.32 25.96 -5.42
N LEU A 637 -36.13 26.25 -6.70
CA LEU A 637 -37.09 25.88 -7.75
C LEU A 637 -37.29 24.35 -7.81
N MET A 638 -36.20 23.57 -7.81
CA MET A 638 -36.25 22.10 -7.78
C MET A 638 -37.03 21.57 -6.58
N LEU A 639 -36.78 22.10 -5.39
CA LEU A 639 -37.44 21.68 -4.14
C LEU A 639 -38.90 22.11 -4.07
N SER A 640 -39.26 23.22 -4.75
CA SER A 640 -40.67 23.62 -4.92
C SER A 640 -41.43 22.67 -5.86
N ALA A 641 -40.74 22.07 -6.84
CA ALA A 641 -41.30 21.07 -7.73
C ALA A 641 -41.40 19.68 -7.11
N LYS A 642 -40.40 19.28 -6.30
CA LYS A 642 -40.39 18.01 -5.56
C LYS A 642 -39.71 18.17 -4.21
N LYS A 643 -40.49 18.05 -3.16
CA LYS A 643 -40.00 18.08 -1.78
C LYS A 643 -39.21 16.81 -1.44
N GLY A 644 -38.26 16.94 -0.51
CA GLY A 644 -37.54 15.81 0.08
C GLY A 644 -36.43 15.21 -0.79
N LEU A 645 -35.93 15.94 -1.79
CA LEU A 645 -34.71 15.54 -2.49
C LEU A 645 -33.53 15.54 -1.51
N THR A 646 -32.70 14.50 -1.57
CA THR A 646 -31.47 14.43 -0.76
C THR A 646 -30.36 15.25 -1.41
N ASP A 647 -29.35 15.64 -0.62
CA ASP A 647 -28.11 16.27 -1.12
C ASP A 647 -27.51 15.51 -2.31
N ALA A 648 -27.35 14.18 -2.19
CA ALA A 648 -26.79 13.35 -3.25
C ALA A 648 -27.63 13.36 -4.53
N GLN A 649 -28.98 13.37 -4.41
CA GLN A 649 -29.87 13.45 -5.56
C GLN A 649 -29.77 14.81 -6.25
N VAL A 650 -29.72 15.91 -5.49
CA VAL A 650 -29.57 17.26 -6.04
C VAL A 650 -28.22 17.39 -6.75
N ARG A 651 -27.12 16.96 -6.11
CA ARG A 651 -25.79 16.96 -6.74
C ARG A 651 -25.81 16.19 -8.05
N GLN A 652 -26.36 14.98 -8.06
CA GLN A 652 -26.46 14.17 -9.27
C GLN A 652 -27.29 14.84 -10.36
N ILE A 653 -28.45 15.40 -10.03
CA ILE A 653 -29.32 16.05 -11.02
C ILE A 653 -28.61 17.25 -11.61
N VAL A 654 -28.14 18.17 -10.77
CA VAL A 654 -27.48 19.41 -11.18
C VAL A 654 -26.26 19.12 -12.05
N THR A 655 -25.37 18.20 -11.65
CA THR A 655 -24.16 17.90 -12.44
C THR A 655 -24.42 17.12 -13.73
N THR A 656 -25.60 16.53 -13.89
CA THR A 656 -25.98 15.81 -15.13
C THR A 656 -26.91 16.60 -16.03
N THR A 657 -27.35 17.78 -15.61
CA THR A 657 -28.15 18.71 -16.41
C THR A 657 -27.44 20.02 -16.67
N ALA A 658 -26.33 20.29 -15.99
CA ALA A 658 -25.44 21.39 -16.34
C ALA A 658 -24.78 21.12 -17.70
N GLU A 659 -24.47 22.20 -18.40
CA GLU A 659 -23.98 22.18 -19.77
C GLU A 659 -22.61 22.85 -19.84
N ASN A 660 -21.57 22.08 -20.17
CA ASN A 660 -20.33 22.68 -20.66
C ASN A 660 -20.64 23.24 -22.05
N SER A 661 -20.43 24.54 -22.23
CA SER A 661 -20.36 25.12 -23.56
C SER A 661 -19.19 24.43 -24.27
N LEU A 662 -19.51 23.63 -25.30
CA LEU A 662 -18.61 22.86 -26.17
C LEU A 662 -18.28 21.42 -25.71
N ALA A 663 -18.91 20.46 -26.38
CA ALA A 663 -18.29 19.17 -26.72
C ALA A 663 -18.24 19.03 -28.24
#